data_AF-A0A5S4FNZ6-F1
#
_entry.id   AF-A0A5S4FNZ6-F1
#
_cell.length_a   1.000
_cell.length_b   1.000
_cell.length_c   1.000
_cell.angle_alpha   90.00
_cell.angle_beta   90.00
_cell.angle_gamma   90.00
#
_symmetry.space_group_name_H-M   'P 1'
#
loop_
_entity.id
_entity.type
_entity.pdbx_description
1 polymer ?
#
loop_
_entity_poly.entity_id
_entity_poly.type
_entity_poly.pdbx_seq_one_letter_code
_entity_poly.pdbx_strand_id
1 'polypeptide(L)'
;MRLARPLAAAMLVVAALAVPQPAQAAVFKHPGVLVSRAQLDFVRANLDKDPWKSAWKGLQNSSYASLSYAAKPRAVVECGPVSNPDHGCSDERKDAMAAYTHALQWYLTKDSRYAEKAIQIMDAWSAVITGHTGSNAPLQTGWAGASFSRAAELIKHTYTGWAKAGRFAGKLRDVYLPIVIAGRPNGNGNWELIMTDAAIGIAVHLDDRASFDRAVATWRGRLPAYIYLKTDGSLPKAPPGSTYNTKAEIIDYWQGQSTFVDGLTQETCRDFWHTGWGLAAISHVAETAGHQGVDLYAAAKHRLRLAMDFHARLRLGAAVPSWLCGGKVTADLGEHFEVGYNALHQRLGYDIPYAAQWVEQSRPVGVSHFLGWETLTHAQNPQDAGMGGSATADFDADGVGDLFSAATGTLTVWNGEGGNKFGPATAIGGSWTGFSRPIAGDFNGDGISDLLAVKKDTNTLHVWNGKGANNFTAAAELGPGWAPYSATLMSLGDVNEDGRTDIGAVHADTGVLTIWNGKGGNAFGSGTTVGGGWAAFSRPIAGDFNGDGIGDLLAVKKDTSTLHVWNGKGASNFTAATELGPGWAPYAGTLMSLGDVNEDGHTDIAAVSDDKLYLWNGRGGNKFGAGTAISSGWTPYF
;
A
#
# COMPACT_ATOMS: atom_id res chain seq x y z
N MET A 1 -75.73 26.72 -28.31
CA MET A 1 -75.34 25.40 -27.78
C MET A 1 -74.26 24.81 -28.70
N ARG A 2 -72.98 25.15 -28.45
CA ARG A 2 -71.81 24.62 -29.15
C ARG A 2 -70.62 24.58 -28.17
N LEU A 3 -69.82 23.52 -28.31
CA LEU A 3 -68.86 22.95 -27.39
C LEU A 3 -67.69 23.87 -27.00
N ALA A 4 -67.29 23.83 -25.72
CA ALA A 4 -65.99 24.31 -25.24
C ALA A 4 -65.10 23.12 -24.86
N ARG A 5 -63.89 23.08 -25.44
CA ARG A 5 -62.82 22.11 -25.14
C ARG A 5 -62.14 22.45 -23.81
N PRO A 6 -61.70 21.48 -22.99
CA PRO A 6 -60.79 21.76 -21.89
C PRO A 6 -59.34 21.81 -22.39
N LEU A 7 -58.61 22.83 -21.93
CA LEU A 7 -57.16 22.97 -22.07
C LEU A 7 -56.46 21.93 -21.19
N ALA A 8 -55.60 21.12 -21.80
CA ALA A 8 -54.67 20.26 -21.07
C ALA A 8 -53.53 21.12 -20.48
N ALA A 9 -53.44 21.16 -19.15
CA ALA A 9 -52.29 21.72 -18.46
C ALA A 9 -51.18 20.66 -18.43
N ALA A 10 -50.08 20.92 -19.14
CA ALA A 10 -48.87 20.12 -19.03
C ALA A 10 -48.19 20.41 -17.69
N MET A 11 -48.16 19.42 -16.79
CA MET A 11 -47.28 19.44 -15.62
C MET A 11 -45.84 19.26 -16.09
N LEU A 12 -45.04 20.33 -16.06
CA LEU A 12 -43.58 20.23 -16.09
C LEU A 12 -43.13 19.60 -14.76
N VAL A 13 -42.69 18.34 -14.82
CA VAL A 13 -41.89 17.73 -13.77
C VAL A 13 -40.50 18.34 -13.86
N VAL A 14 -40.19 19.28 -12.97
CA VAL A 14 -38.81 19.71 -12.73
C VAL A 14 -38.12 18.56 -12.01
N ALA A 15 -37.36 17.76 -12.77
CA ALA A 15 -36.40 16.85 -12.19
C ALA A 15 -35.38 17.69 -11.42
N ALA A 16 -35.45 17.66 -10.09
CA ALA A 16 -34.36 18.13 -9.25
C ALA A 16 -33.16 17.24 -9.58
N LEU A 17 -32.22 17.77 -10.36
CA LEU A 17 -30.89 17.21 -10.49
C LEU A 17 -30.30 17.20 -9.08
N ALA A 18 -30.31 16.02 -8.45
CA ALA A 18 -29.50 15.79 -7.27
C ALA A 18 -28.05 16.02 -7.68
N VAL A 19 -27.53 17.21 -7.35
CA VAL A 19 -26.10 17.47 -7.38
C VAL A 19 -25.48 16.37 -6.50
N PRO A 20 -24.57 15.54 -7.02
CA PRO A 20 -23.87 14.58 -6.19
C PRO A 20 -23.25 15.36 -5.03
N GLN A 21 -23.59 15.01 -3.79
CA GLN A 21 -22.77 15.47 -2.68
C GLN A 21 -21.34 14.99 -2.97
N PRO A 22 -20.32 15.86 -2.85
CA PRO A 22 -18.95 15.40 -2.96
C PRO A 22 -18.76 14.31 -1.90
N ALA A 23 -18.23 13.15 -2.33
CA ALA A 23 -17.76 12.13 -1.42
C ALA A 23 -16.93 12.83 -0.34
N GLN A 24 -17.27 12.59 0.94
CA GLN A 24 -16.51 13.16 2.04
C GLN A 24 -15.06 12.69 1.85
N ALA A 25 -14.14 13.62 1.58
CA ALA A 25 -12.76 13.29 1.26
C ALA A 25 -12.20 12.40 2.38
N ALA A 26 -11.64 11.24 2.02
CA ALA A 26 -10.97 10.38 2.98
C ALA A 26 -9.96 11.21 3.78
N VAL A 27 -10.05 11.13 5.12
CA VAL A 27 -9.18 11.87 6.04
C VAL A 27 -7.78 11.25 5.98
N PHE A 28 -6.74 12.07 5.85
CA PHE A 28 -5.36 11.57 5.85
C PHE A 28 -5.00 10.97 7.22
N LYS A 29 -4.24 9.87 7.22
CA LYS A 29 -3.66 9.22 8.40
C LYS A 29 -2.33 9.89 8.73
N HIS A 30 -2.15 10.25 10.00
CA HIS A 30 -1.00 11.01 10.49
C HIS A 30 -0.34 10.46 11.77
N PRO A 31 1.00 10.51 11.88
CA PRO A 31 1.95 10.77 10.80
C PRO A 31 1.87 9.69 9.71
N GLY A 32 1.95 10.10 8.45
CA GLY A 32 1.84 9.18 7.31
C GLY A 32 2.62 9.62 6.07
N VAL A 33 3.65 10.48 6.22
CA VAL A 33 4.57 10.85 5.14
C VAL A 33 5.82 9.98 5.25
N LEU A 34 5.99 9.07 4.28
CA LEU A 34 6.99 7.99 4.21
C LEU A 34 6.95 6.98 5.36
N VAL A 35 6.81 7.43 6.61
CA VAL A 35 6.76 6.58 7.81
C VAL A 35 5.46 6.79 8.56
N SER A 36 4.83 5.69 8.99
CA SER A 36 3.64 5.70 9.83
C SER A 36 3.99 5.75 11.32
N ARG A 37 2.99 6.05 12.17
CA ARG A 37 3.15 5.95 13.62
C ARG A 37 3.55 4.54 14.07
N ALA A 38 2.90 3.52 13.53
CA ALA A 38 3.13 2.13 13.88
C ALA A 38 4.58 1.70 13.55
N GLN A 39 5.07 2.09 12.37
CA GLN A 39 6.46 1.83 11.96
C GLN A 39 7.46 2.48 12.93
N LEU A 40 7.22 3.73 13.33
CA LEU A 40 8.11 4.42 14.27
C LEU A 40 8.09 3.81 15.68
N ASP A 41 6.93 3.36 16.15
CA ASP A 41 6.81 2.67 17.44
C ASP A 41 7.52 1.31 17.40
N PHE A 42 7.41 0.60 16.29
CA PHE A 42 8.15 -0.65 16.06
C PHE A 42 9.67 -0.42 16.07
N VAL A 43 10.17 0.58 15.34
CA VAL A 43 11.60 0.94 15.37
C VAL A 43 12.03 1.27 16.78
N ARG A 44 11.25 2.10 17.51
CA ARG A 44 11.55 2.48 18.89
C ARG A 44 11.69 1.27 19.82
N ALA A 45 10.83 0.26 19.65
CA ALA A 45 10.87 -0.98 20.42
C ALA A 45 12.07 -1.89 20.10
N ASN A 46 12.78 -1.64 18.99
CA ASN A 46 13.90 -2.46 18.52
C ASN A 46 15.25 -1.71 18.43
N LEU A 47 15.35 -0.47 18.95
CA LEU A 47 16.58 0.34 18.88
C LEU A 47 17.82 -0.30 19.50
N ASP A 48 17.67 -1.32 20.35
CA ASP A 48 18.76 -2.06 20.98
C ASP A 48 19.23 -3.30 20.18
N LYS A 49 18.57 -3.60 19.06
CA LYS A 49 18.85 -4.74 18.17
C LYS A 49 19.32 -4.29 16.80
N ASP A 50 20.18 -5.07 16.16
CA ASP A 50 20.55 -4.83 14.77
C ASP A 50 19.41 -5.24 13.82
N PRO A 51 19.20 -4.52 12.70
CA PRO A 51 20.05 -3.44 12.18
C PRO A 51 19.79 -2.03 12.78
N TRP A 52 18.72 -1.83 13.55
CA TRP A 52 18.35 -0.51 14.09
C TRP A 52 19.38 0.07 15.04
N LYS A 53 20.04 -0.74 15.86
CA LYS A 53 21.08 -0.32 16.80
C LYS A 53 22.23 0.37 16.09
N SER A 54 22.76 -0.27 15.05
CA SER A 54 23.85 0.29 14.25
C SER A 54 23.41 1.54 13.49
N ALA A 55 22.21 1.53 12.89
CA ALA A 55 21.65 2.68 12.19
C ALA A 55 21.39 3.88 13.14
N TRP A 56 20.86 3.61 14.33
CA TRP A 56 20.60 4.60 15.38
C TRP A 56 21.90 5.25 15.87
N LYS A 57 22.93 4.45 16.11
CA LYS A 57 24.27 4.97 16.43
C LYS A 57 24.83 5.82 15.29
N GLY A 58 24.63 5.40 14.04
CA GLY A 58 25.00 6.18 12.85
C GLY A 58 24.31 7.54 12.83
N LEU A 59 23.01 7.57 13.12
CA LEU A 59 22.24 8.80 13.26
C LEU A 59 22.80 9.70 14.36
N GLN A 60 22.97 9.18 15.57
CA GLN A 60 23.45 9.97 16.72
C GLN A 60 24.84 10.59 16.51
N ASN A 61 25.72 9.91 15.75
CA ASN A 61 27.07 10.40 15.45
C ASN A 61 27.09 11.41 14.28
N SER A 62 25.98 11.60 13.60
CA SER A 62 25.89 12.49 12.45
C SER A 62 25.95 13.95 12.84
N SER A 63 26.58 14.79 12.01
CA SER A 63 26.53 16.24 12.18
C SER A 63 25.10 16.80 12.07
N TYR A 64 24.22 16.12 11.31
CA TYR A 64 22.78 16.45 11.20
C TYR A 64 22.01 16.23 12.52
N ALA A 65 22.55 15.42 13.44
CA ALA A 65 21.89 15.10 14.70
C ALA A 65 22.31 16.01 15.87
N SER A 66 23.25 16.93 15.64
CA SER A 66 23.78 17.80 16.68
C SER A 66 22.77 18.86 17.14
N LEU A 67 22.52 18.96 18.45
CA LEU A 67 21.73 20.06 19.01
C LEU A 67 22.38 21.45 18.83
N SER A 68 23.66 21.51 18.46
CA SER A 68 24.34 22.75 18.07
C SER A 68 24.22 23.06 16.57
N TYR A 69 23.49 22.26 15.79
CA TYR A 69 23.28 22.50 14.36
C TYR A 69 22.63 23.87 14.14
N ALA A 70 23.16 24.61 13.16
CA ALA A 70 22.74 25.96 12.80
C ALA A 70 22.29 26.00 11.34
N ALA A 71 21.01 26.25 11.12
CA ALA A 71 20.42 26.39 9.80
C ALA A 71 20.92 27.64 9.08
N LYS A 72 20.94 27.60 7.74
CA LYS A 72 21.42 28.64 6.83
C LYS A 72 20.35 29.00 5.80
N PRO A 73 19.21 29.56 6.25
CA PRO A 73 18.08 29.80 5.37
C PRO A 73 18.35 30.94 4.38
N ARG A 74 17.76 30.85 3.19
CA ARG A 74 17.87 31.85 2.13
C ARG A 74 16.49 32.19 1.57
N ALA A 75 16.35 33.43 1.11
CA ALA A 75 15.10 33.87 0.52
C ALA A 75 14.86 33.25 -0.86
N VAL A 76 15.91 33.14 -1.68
CA VAL A 76 15.86 32.44 -2.97
C VAL A 76 16.99 31.44 -2.99
N VAL A 77 16.67 30.18 -3.30
CA VAL A 77 17.63 29.10 -3.52
C VAL A 77 17.89 29.00 -5.01
N GLU A 78 19.08 29.42 -5.45
CA GLU A 78 19.46 29.41 -6.86
C GLU A 78 20.43 28.26 -7.14
N CYS A 79 19.99 27.34 -8.01
CA CYS A 79 20.72 26.12 -8.36
C CYS A 79 20.90 26.00 -9.86
N GLY A 80 22.13 26.28 -10.32
CA GLY A 80 22.50 26.04 -11.72
C GLY A 80 22.64 24.56 -12.06
N PRO A 81 23.10 24.22 -13.28
CA PRO A 81 23.33 22.83 -13.68
C PRO A 81 24.23 22.12 -12.68
N VAL A 82 23.90 20.88 -12.30
CA VAL A 82 24.60 20.11 -11.25
C VAL A 82 24.81 20.87 -9.92
N SER A 83 23.91 21.81 -9.61
CA SER A 83 24.00 22.74 -8.48
C SER A 83 25.20 23.69 -8.55
N ASN A 84 25.59 24.12 -9.76
CA ASN A 84 26.61 25.12 -9.97
C ASN A 84 26.05 26.31 -10.80
N PRO A 85 25.92 27.53 -10.24
CA PRO A 85 26.31 27.90 -8.88
C PRO A 85 25.45 27.22 -7.80
N ASP A 86 26.04 27.01 -6.61
CA ASP A 86 25.36 26.56 -5.40
C ASP A 86 25.08 27.78 -4.52
N HIS A 87 23.96 28.44 -4.76
CA HIS A 87 23.49 29.57 -3.96
C HIS A 87 22.33 29.12 -3.08
N GLY A 88 22.64 28.20 -2.15
CA GLY A 88 21.70 27.71 -1.15
C GLY A 88 21.21 26.29 -1.34
N CYS A 89 21.58 25.63 -2.44
CA CYS A 89 21.13 24.27 -2.76
C CYS A 89 21.60 23.27 -1.70
N SER A 90 22.90 23.32 -1.39
CA SER A 90 23.46 22.49 -0.33
C SER A 90 22.98 22.89 1.06
N ASP A 91 22.84 24.19 1.33
CA ASP A 91 22.36 24.70 2.62
C ASP A 91 20.95 24.17 2.90
N GLU A 92 20.02 24.33 1.96
CA GLU A 92 18.63 23.90 2.08
C GLU A 92 18.51 22.39 2.25
N ARG A 93 19.16 21.61 1.39
CA ARG A 93 19.08 20.15 1.42
C ARG A 93 19.61 19.58 2.74
N LYS A 94 20.72 20.14 3.24
CA LYS A 94 21.32 19.75 4.52
C LYS A 94 20.43 20.12 5.70
N ASP A 95 19.85 21.31 5.68
CA ASP A 95 18.96 21.78 6.74
C ASP A 95 17.64 21.00 6.78
N ALA A 96 17.05 20.69 5.62
CA ALA A 96 15.85 19.86 5.54
C ALA A 96 16.08 18.47 6.13
N MET A 97 17.23 17.89 5.82
CA MET A 97 17.63 16.59 6.37
C MET A 97 17.97 16.66 7.86
N ALA A 98 18.59 17.74 8.33
CA ALA A 98 18.80 17.97 9.77
C ALA A 98 17.46 18.07 10.51
N ALA A 99 16.48 18.78 9.95
CA ALA A 99 15.13 18.86 10.52
C ALA A 99 14.49 17.47 10.62
N TYR A 100 14.55 16.66 9.58
CA TYR A 100 14.02 15.29 9.61
C TYR A 100 14.77 14.39 10.60
N THR A 101 16.10 14.49 10.64
CA THR A 101 16.95 13.77 11.60
C THR A 101 16.56 14.09 13.04
N HIS A 102 16.34 15.36 13.36
CA HIS A 102 15.87 15.77 14.69
C HIS A 102 14.42 15.35 14.98
N ALA A 103 13.54 15.35 13.98
CA ALA A 103 12.17 14.86 14.14
C ALA A 103 12.14 13.35 14.47
N LEU A 104 13.00 12.54 13.83
CA LEU A 104 13.19 11.13 14.18
C LEU A 104 13.75 10.96 15.60
N GLN A 105 14.79 11.72 15.97
CA GLN A 105 15.32 11.65 17.34
C GLN A 105 14.27 12.01 18.39
N TRP A 106 13.45 13.03 18.14
CA TRP A 106 12.31 13.36 18.99
C TRP A 106 11.40 12.15 19.15
N TYR A 107 10.95 11.54 18.06
CA TYR A 107 9.99 10.46 18.16
C TYR A 107 10.54 9.25 18.91
N LEU A 108 11.78 8.88 18.61
CA LEU A 108 12.43 7.67 19.12
C LEU A 108 12.85 7.80 20.59
N THR A 109 13.27 9.00 21.02
CA THR A 109 13.73 9.25 22.39
C THR A 109 12.68 9.88 23.31
N LYS A 110 11.71 10.60 22.73
CA LYS A 110 10.78 11.52 23.40
C LYS A 110 11.47 12.65 24.17
N ASP A 111 12.68 13.01 23.80
CA ASP A 111 13.40 14.18 24.34
C ASP A 111 13.04 15.45 23.55
N SER A 112 12.32 16.38 24.19
CA SER A 112 11.75 17.57 23.55
C SER A 112 12.78 18.48 22.90
N ARG A 113 14.05 18.43 23.33
CA ARG A 113 15.15 19.21 22.74
C ARG A 113 15.29 18.95 21.24
N TYR A 114 15.03 17.72 20.80
CA TYR A 114 15.08 17.37 19.39
C TYR A 114 13.88 17.90 18.61
N ALA A 115 12.68 17.90 19.20
CA ALA A 115 11.51 18.50 18.56
C ALA A 115 11.70 20.01 18.41
N GLU A 116 12.16 20.68 19.46
CA GLU A 116 12.48 22.10 19.48
C GLU A 116 13.54 22.45 18.43
N LYS A 117 14.56 21.61 18.25
CA LYS A 117 15.59 21.81 17.22
C LYS A 117 15.04 21.63 15.80
N ALA A 118 14.23 20.61 15.55
CA ALA A 118 13.56 20.44 14.25
C ALA A 118 12.68 21.66 13.92
N ILE A 119 11.89 22.12 14.90
CA ILE A 119 11.08 23.34 14.80
C ILE A 119 11.95 24.56 14.51
N GLN A 120 13.07 24.74 15.21
CA GLN A 120 13.97 25.87 15.01
C GLN A 120 14.46 25.95 13.57
N ILE A 121 14.85 24.82 12.97
CA ILE A 121 15.33 24.76 11.58
C ILE A 121 14.20 25.10 10.61
N MET A 122 13.03 24.46 10.76
CA MET A 122 11.86 24.73 9.92
C MET A 122 11.35 26.18 10.05
N ASP A 123 11.35 26.75 11.26
CA ASP A 123 10.99 28.14 11.51
C ASP A 123 12.00 29.13 10.91
N ALA A 124 13.29 28.77 10.85
CA ALA A 124 14.32 29.60 10.23
C ALA A 124 14.10 29.72 8.72
N TRP A 125 13.82 28.59 8.04
CA TRP A 125 13.51 28.58 6.61
C TRP A 125 12.18 29.26 6.29
N SER A 126 11.10 28.93 7.00
CA SER A 126 9.79 29.52 6.73
C SER A 126 9.70 31.03 6.95
N ALA A 127 10.64 31.61 7.70
CA ALA A 127 10.73 33.04 7.90
C ALA A 127 11.20 33.80 6.65
N VAL A 128 11.96 33.17 5.75
CA VAL A 128 12.65 33.88 4.66
C VAL A 128 12.40 33.30 3.28
N ILE A 129 12.16 31.99 3.12
CA ILE A 129 12.07 31.36 1.80
C ILE A 129 10.93 31.94 0.95
N THR A 130 11.23 32.25 -0.31
CA THR A 130 10.31 32.83 -1.29
C THR A 130 10.35 32.17 -2.66
N GLY A 131 11.39 31.40 -3.00
CA GLY A 131 11.45 30.70 -4.28
C GLY A 131 12.71 29.89 -4.53
N HIS A 132 12.64 29.06 -5.56
CA HIS A 132 13.75 28.32 -6.14
C HIS A 132 13.97 28.77 -7.59
N THR A 133 15.22 28.97 -8.01
CA THR A 133 15.57 29.43 -9.36
C THR A 133 16.76 28.65 -9.92
N GLY A 134 17.00 28.80 -11.23
CA GLY A 134 18.03 28.05 -11.94
C GLY A 134 17.51 26.74 -12.53
N SER A 135 18.33 26.10 -13.38
CA SER A 135 17.91 24.92 -14.15
C SER A 135 17.68 23.69 -13.29
N ASN A 136 18.31 23.61 -12.11
CA ASN A 136 18.14 22.50 -11.17
C ASN A 136 17.05 22.75 -10.11
N ALA A 137 16.37 23.90 -10.16
CA ALA A 137 15.35 24.27 -9.18
C ALA A 137 14.28 23.19 -8.97
N PRO A 138 13.70 22.54 -10.00
CA PRO A 138 12.67 21.52 -9.77
C PRO A 138 13.16 20.33 -8.95
N LEU A 139 14.35 19.81 -9.28
CA LEU A 139 14.92 18.68 -8.57
C LEU A 139 15.38 19.06 -7.15
N GLN A 140 16.01 20.23 -7.00
CA GLN A 140 16.37 20.77 -5.69
C GLN A 140 15.13 20.88 -4.78
N THR A 141 14.04 21.44 -5.32
CA THR A 141 12.77 21.58 -4.59
C THR A 141 12.21 20.21 -4.20
N GLY A 142 12.35 19.20 -5.07
CA GLY A 142 12.01 17.81 -4.75
C GLY A 142 12.85 17.25 -3.59
N TRP A 143 14.17 17.39 -3.63
CA TRP A 143 15.04 16.88 -2.57
C TRP A 143 14.77 17.50 -1.19
N ALA A 144 14.67 18.83 -1.14
CA ALA A 144 14.40 19.54 0.11
C ALA A 144 12.95 19.33 0.57
N GLY A 145 11.98 19.40 -0.35
CA GLY A 145 10.56 19.26 -0.07
C GLY A 145 10.20 17.91 0.53
N ALA A 146 10.78 16.81 0.01
CA ALA A 146 10.57 15.47 0.57
C ALA A 146 11.05 15.36 2.02
N SER A 147 12.21 15.93 2.35
CA SER A 147 12.75 15.87 3.73
C SER A 147 11.99 16.80 4.68
N PHE A 148 11.65 18.01 4.23
CA PHE A 148 10.89 18.97 5.02
C PHE A 148 9.46 18.50 5.32
N SER A 149 8.76 17.90 4.36
CA SER A 149 7.41 17.38 4.59
C SER A 149 7.42 16.25 5.63
N ARG A 150 8.37 15.31 5.54
CA ARG A 150 8.57 14.25 6.56
C ARG A 150 8.84 14.83 7.94
N ALA A 151 9.74 15.82 8.05
CA ALA A 151 10.05 16.46 9.32
C ALA A 151 8.83 17.18 9.93
N ALA A 152 8.14 17.98 9.11
CA ALA A 152 6.98 18.75 9.54
C ALA A 152 5.81 17.85 9.94
N GLU A 153 5.59 16.77 9.19
CA GLU A 153 4.60 15.75 9.49
C GLU A 153 4.80 15.13 10.87
N LEU A 154 6.00 14.62 11.12
CA LEU A 154 6.34 14.02 12.41
C LEU A 154 6.15 15.00 13.56
N ILE A 155 6.64 16.24 13.43
CA ILE A 155 6.53 17.22 14.51
C ILE A 155 5.08 17.64 14.73
N LYS A 156 4.34 18.03 13.68
CA LYS A 156 2.95 18.52 13.76
C LYS A 156 2.04 17.51 14.45
N HIS A 157 2.22 16.22 14.20
CA HIS A 157 1.32 15.18 14.68
C HIS A 157 1.84 14.39 15.90
N THR A 158 3.02 14.71 16.42
CA THR A 158 3.60 13.98 17.57
C THR A 158 4.18 14.87 18.67
N TYR A 159 4.27 16.18 18.46
CA TYR A 159 4.74 17.14 19.46
C TYR A 159 3.75 18.28 19.65
N THR A 160 3.65 18.79 20.88
CA THR A 160 2.86 19.99 21.19
C THR A 160 3.81 21.18 21.36
N GLY A 161 3.46 22.35 20.83
CA GLY A 161 4.27 23.57 21.01
C GLY A 161 4.89 24.17 19.74
N TRP A 162 4.49 23.74 18.55
CA TRP A 162 4.92 24.39 17.30
C TRP A 162 4.00 25.55 16.91
N ALA A 163 4.18 26.71 17.54
CA ALA A 163 3.31 27.88 17.35
C ALA A 163 3.27 28.40 15.89
N LYS A 164 4.32 28.17 15.09
CA LYS A 164 4.43 28.64 13.70
C LYS A 164 4.22 27.54 12.65
N ALA A 165 3.65 26.40 13.02
CA ALA A 165 3.35 25.31 12.09
C ALA A 165 2.59 25.79 10.84
N GLY A 166 1.56 26.64 11.02
CA GLY A 166 0.80 27.20 9.90
C GLY A 166 1.63 28.04 8.92
N ARG A 167 2.65 28.76 9.41
CA ARG A 167 3.57 29.53 8.54
C ARG A 167 4.45 28.61 7.71
N PHE A 168 4.95 27.53 8.32
CA PHE A 168 5.75 26.54 7.60
C PHE A 168 4.91 25.81 6.54
N ALA A 169 3.71 25.35 6.92
CA ALA A 169 2.74 24.76 6.00
C ALA A 169 2.42 25.69 4.83
N GLY A 170 2.23 26.99 5.09
CA GLY A 170 2.06 28.01 4.03
C GLY A 170 3.23 28.05 3.04
N LYS A 171 4.48 27.92 3.52
CA LYS A 171 5.64 27.87 2.62
C LYS A 171 5.71 26.58 1.80
N LEU A 172 5.36 25.43 2.37
CA LEU A 172 5.22 24.19 1.59
C LEU A 172 4.16 24.35 0.49
N ARG A 173 3.02 24.97 0.81
CA ARG A 173 1.92 25.22 -0.13
C ARG A 173 2.29 26.21 -1.24
N ASP A 174 2.92 27.32 -0.88
CA ASP A 174 3.06 28.47 -1.79
C ASP A 174 4.40 28.48 -2.54
N VAL A 175 5.44 27.83 -2.00
CA VAL A 175 6.81 27.86 -2.56
C VAL A 175 7.22 26.51 -3.14
N TYR A 176 6.97 25.40 -2.42
CA TYR A 176 7.46 24.08 -2.83
C TYR A 176 6.47 23.37 -3.76
N LEU A 177 5.22 23.22 -3.30
CA LEU A 177 4.21 22.40 -3.98
C LEU A 177 3.99 22.79 -5.45
N PRO A 178 3.88 24.08 -5.84
CA PRO A 178 3.62 24.46 -7.23
C PRO A 178 4.71 24.01 -8.19
N ILE A 179 5.96 23.92 -7.72
CA ILE A 179 7.11 23.46 -8.51
C ILE A 179 7.07 21.94 -8.67
N VAL A 180 6.91 21.21 -7.57
CA VAL A 180 7.03 19.74 -7.58
C VAL A 180 5.80 19.05 -8.17
N ILE A 181 4.59 19.59 -7.98
CA ILE A 181 3.35 19.03 -8.54
C ILE A 181 3.20 19.29 -10.05
N ALA A 182 3.98 20.22 -10.61
CA ALA A 182 3.97 20.52 -12.04
C ALA A 182 4.43 19.32 -12.90
N GLY A 183 5.23 18.42 -12.33
CA GLY A 183 5.84 17.30 -13.03
C GLY A 183 6.96 17.74 -13.99
N ARG A 184 7.56 16.76 -14.67
CA ARG A 184 8.64 16.96 -15.64
C ARG A 184 8.61 15.85 -16.72
N PRO A 185 7.57 15.82 -17.60
CA PRO A 185 7.36 14.77 -18.58
C PRO A 185 8.56 14.51 -19.50
N ASN A 186 9.22 15.59 -19.95
CA ASN A 186 10.39 15.56 -20.85
C ASN A 186 11.75 15.63 -20.12
N GLY A 187 11.76 15.54 -18.79
CA GLY A 187 13.00 15.43 -18.03
C GLY A 187 13.37 13.97 -17.76
N ASN A 188 14.59 13.79 -17.25
CA ASN A 188 15.04 12.52 -16.68
C ASN A 188 14.00 11.95 -15.70
N GLY A 189 13.69 10.66 -15.81
CA GLY A 189 12.56 10.08 -15.11
C GLY A 189 12.70 10.11 -13.59
N ASN A 190 13.93 9.96 -13.07
CA ASN A 190 14.19 10.08 -11.64
C ASN A 190 13.83 11.47 -11.09
N TRP A 191 13.91 12.55 -11.89
CA TRP A 191 13.55 13.89 -11.44
C TRP A 191 12.06 14.00 -11.14
N GLU A 192 11.20 13.57 -12.06
CA GLU A 192 9.76 13.65 -11.83
C GLU A 192 9.33 12.75 -10.68
N LEU A 193 9.95 11.57 -10.51
CA LEU A 193 9.67 10.68 -9.39
C LEU A 193 10.04 11.30 -8.04
N ILE A 194 11.21 11.94 -7.92
CA ILE A 194 11.63 12.65 -6.70
C ILE A 194 10.74 13.87 -6.43
N MET A 195 10.35 14.61 -7.47
CA MET A 195 9.38 15.69 -7.34
C MET A 195 8.03 15.14 -6.84
N THR A 196 7.62 13.96 -7.32
CA THR A 196 6.38 13.31 -6.90
C THR A 196 6.44 12.84 -5.43
N ASP A 197 7.58 12.33 -4.95
CA ASP A 197 7.85 12.01 -3.52
C ASP A 197 7.66 13.25 -2.63
N ALA A 198 8.22 14.40 -3.03
CA ALA A 198 7.98 15.66 -2.34
C ALA A 198 6.51 16.09 -2.39
N ALA A 199 5.88 16.02 -3.57
CA ALA A 199 4.51 16.49 -3.78
C ALA A 199 3.50 15.69 -2.96
N ILE A 200 3.60 14.36 -2.94
CA ILE A 200 2.68 13.51 -2.17
C ILE A 200 2.85 13.72 -0.66
N GLY A 201 4.10 13.85 -0.18
CA GLY A 201 4.36 14.13 1.23
C GLY A 201 3.87 15.50 1.67
N ILE A 202 4.05 16.53 0.84
CA ILE A 202 3.48 17.86 1.09
C ILE A 202 1.95 17.82 1.10
N ALA A 203 1.34 17.10 0.16
CA ALA A 203 -0.11 16.97 0.06
C ALA A 203 -0.72 16.35 1.32
N VAL A 204 -0.16 15.25 1.82
CA VAL A 204 -0.56 14.63 3.10
C VAL A 204 -0.43 15.66 4.22
N HIS A 205 0.74 16.27 4.43
CA HIS A 205 0.96 17.23 5.52
C HIS A 205 -0.02 18.42 5.53
N LEU A 206 -0.43 18.86 4.34
CA LEU A 206 -1.33 19.98 4.12
C LEU A 206 -2.81 19.61 4.12
N ASP A 207 -3.14 18.33 4.31
CA ASP A 207 -4.50 17.81 4.18
C ASP A 207 -5.11 18.11 2.78
N ASP A 208 -4.28 18.07 1.73
CA ASP A 208 -4.64 18.45 0.35
C ASP A 208 -4.87 17.23 -0.56
N ARG A 209 -6.12 16.74 -0.55
CA ARG A 209 -6.49 15.53 -1.31
C ARG A 209 -6.30 15.68 -2.82
N ALA A 210 -6.60 16.85 -3.38
CA ALA A 210 -6.46 17.09 -4.82
C ALA A 210 -5.00 16.99 -5.29
N SER A 211 -4.08 17.54 -4.50
CA SER A 211 -2.64 17.45 -4.79
C SER A 211 -2.12 16.03 -4.61
N PHE A 212 -2.62 15.30 -3.62
CA PHE A 212 -2.31 13.88 -3.41
C PHE A 212 -2.74 13.02 -4.61
N ASP A 213 -4.00 13.14 -5.03
CA ASP A 213 -4.53 12.37 -6.18
C ASP A 213 -3.77 12.69 -7.47
N ARG A 214 -3.37 13.95 -7.67
CA ARG A 214 -2.52 14.35 -8.79
C ARG A 214 -1.14 13.74 -8.72
N ALA A 215 -0.49 13.71 -7.55
CA ALA A 215 0.81 13.08 -7.38
C ALA A 215 0.74 11.55 -7.65
N VAL A 216 -0.31 10.89 -7.16
CA VAL A 216 -0.60 9.47 -7.46
C VAL A 216 -0.78 9.25 -8.97
N ALA A 217 -1.53 10.11 -9.65
CA ALA A 217 -1.73 10.02 -11.10
C ALA A 217 -0.41 10.18 -11.88
N THR A 218 0.42 11.16 -11.50
CA THR A 218 1.76 11.33 -12.08
C THR A 218 2.61 10.09 -11.87
N TRP A 219 2.63 9.53 -10.66
CA TRP A 219 3.39 8.31 -10.35
C TRP A 219 2.93 7.12 -11.21
N ARG A 220 1.61 6.86 -11.28
CA ARG A 220 1.04 5.74 -12.07
C ARG A 220 1.41 5.84 -13.54
N GLY A 221 1.40 7.06 -14.07
CA GLY A 221 1.81 7.37 -15.43
C GLY A 221 3.31 7.20 -15.67
N ARG A 222 4.14 7.63 -14.71
CA ARG A 222 5.60 7.62 -14.83
C ARG A 222 6.20 6.23 -14.66
N LEU A 223 5.62 5.38 -13.81
CA LEU A 223 6.13 4.03 -13.50
C LEU A 223 6.45 3.19 -14.76
N PRO A 224 5.53 2.94 -15.72
CA PRO A 224 5.82 2.17 -16.93
C PRO A 224 6.73 2.90 -17.93
N ALA A 225 6.86 4.23 -17.80
CA ALA A 225 7.80 5.03 -18.58
C ALA A 225 9.21 5.09 -17.97
N TYR A 226 9.39 4.54 -16.76
CA TYR A 226 10.66 4.49 -16.06
C TYR A 226 11.23 3.08 -15.96
N ILE A 227 10.39 2.08 -15.65
CA ILE A 227 10.79 0.67 -15.58
C ILE A 227 10.08 -0.06 -16.70
N TYR A 228 10.82 -0.69 -17.61
CA TYR A 228 10.25 -1.41 -18.75
C TYR A 228 9.82 -2.83 -18.37
N LEU A 229 8.68 -3.25 -18.95
CA LEU A 229 8.29 -4.65 -19.07
C LEU A 229 7.97 -4.96 -20.53
N LYS A 230 8.22 -6.19 -20.96
CA LYS A 230 7.83 -6.69 -22.28
C LYS A 230 6.32 -6.61 -22.53
N THR A 231 5.52 -6.67 -21.47
CA THR A 231 4.06 -6.49 -21.54
C THR A 231 3.66 -5.09 -22.00
N ASP A 232 4.56 -4.10 -21.96
CA ASP A 232 4.32 -2.75 -22.50
C ASP A 232 4.35 -2.68 -24.04
N GLY A 233 4.90 -3.71 -24.68
CA GLY A 233 5.14 -3.77 -26.13
C GLY A 233 6.64 -3.78 -26.45
N SER A 234 6.97 -3.52 -27.73
CA SER A 234 8.36 -3.58 -28.21
C SER A 234 9.24 -2.38 -27.80
N LEU A 235 8.63 -1.35 -27.19
CA LEU A 235 9.29 -0.14 -26.71
C LEU A 235 8.70 0.25 -25.35
N PRO A 236 9.49 0.92 -24.49
CA PRO A 236 8.96 1.54 -23.27
C PRO A 236 7.86 2.54 -23.55
N LYS A 237 6.95 2.70 -22.58
CA LYS A 237 5.93 3.74 -22.65
C LYS A 237 6.57 5.12 -22.59
N ALA A 238 6.06 6.06 -23.37
CA ALA A 238 6.40 7.47 -23.21
C ALA A 238 5.82 7.99 -21.89
N PRO A 239 6.53 8.88 -21.16
CA PRO A 239 5.94 9.57 -20.02
C PRO A 239 4.69 10.34 -20.44
N PRO A 240 3.60 10.30 -19.64
CA PRO A 240 2.40 11.07 -19.96
C PRO A 240 2.67 12.56 -20.08
N GLY A 241 2.15 13.18 -21.14
CA GLY A 241 2.37 14.61 -21.41
C GLY A 241 3.74 14.94 -22.00
N SER A 242 4.57 13.94 -22.32
CA SER A 242 5.84 14.16 -23.02
C SER A 242 5.64 14.37 -24.52
N THR A 243 6.71 14.85 -25.18
CA THR A 243 6.74 15.03 -26.64
C THR A 243 7.38 13.85 -27.38
N TYR A 244 7.70 12.76 -26.69
CA TYR A 244 8.36 11.59 -27.29
C TYR A 244 7.32 10.72 -28.00
N ASN A 245 7.31 10.77 -29.33
CA ASN A 245 6.28 10.15 -30.17
C ASN A 245 6.82 9.11 -31.15
N THR A 246 8.15 9.00 -31.26
CA THR A 246 8.82 8.10 -32.20
C THR A 246 9.74 7.11 -31.49
N LYS A 247 10.03 5.98 -32.16
CA LYS A 247 11.00 5.00 -31.67
C LYS A 247 12.38 5.61 -31.39
N ALA A 248 12.84 6.51 -32.26
CA ALA A 248 14.15 7.15 -32.11
C ALA A 248 14.19 8.04 -30.86
N GLU A 249 13.14 8.82 -30.62
CA GLU A 249 13.02 9.67 -29.43
C GLU A 249 12.95 8.84 -28.14
N ILE A 250 12.23 7.71 -28.14
CA ILE A 250 12.18 6.83 -26.96
C ILE A 250 13.55 6.20 -26.69
N ILE A 251 14.27 5.75 -27.72
CA ILE A 251 15.61 5.19 -27.56
C ILE A 251 16.59 6.25 -27.06
N ASP A 252 16.54 7.47 -27.60
CA ASP A 252 17.37 8.59 -27.14
C ASP A 252 17.08 8.93 -25.67
N TYR A 253 15.79 9.04 -25.31
CA TYR A 253 15.35 9.24 -23.93
C TYR A 253 15.83 8.11 -22.99
N TRP A 254 15.88 6.86 -23.47
CA TRP A 254 16.45 5.71 -22.77
C TRP A 254 17.98 5.56 -22.96
N GLN A 255 18.68 6.67 -23.17
CA GLN A 255 20.15 6.76 -23.17
C GLN A 255 20.80 5.90 -24.26
N GLY A 256 20.15 5.82 -25.44
CA GLY A 256 20.60 5.05 -26.59
C GLY A 256 20.35 3.54 -26.48
N GLN A 257 19.73 3.06 -25.39
CA GLN A 257 19.40 1.64 -25.24
C GLN A 257 18.28 1.26 -26.21
N SER A 258 18.52 0.24 -27.03
CA SER A 258 17.59 -0.20 -28.09
C SER A 258 17.08 -1.63 -27.92
N THR A 259 17.66 -2.37 -26.97
CA THR A 259 17.21 -3.72 -26.58
C THR A 259 16.62 -3.66 -25.19
N PHE A 260 15.34 -3.97 -25.04
CA PHE A 260 14.63 -3.83 -23.77
C PHE A 260 14.29 -5.20 -23.17
N VAL A 261 14.60 -5.36 -21.88
CA VAL A 261 14.28 -6.56 -21.09
C VAL A 261 13.59 -6.13 -19.80
N ASP A 262 12.78 -7.02 -19.22
CA ASP A 262 12.03 -6.73 -18.00
C ASP A 262 12.96 -6.24 -16.87
N GLY A 263 12.57 -5.17 -16.19
CA GLY A 263 13.34 -4.56 -15.11
C GLY A 263 14.39 -3.54 -15.56
N LEU A 264 14.62 -3.36 -16.86
CA LEU A 264 15.47 -2.27 -17.35
C LEU A 264 14.86 -0.91 -16.99
N THR A 265 15.67 0.04 -16.53
CA THR A 265 15.22 1.40 -16.20
C THR A 265 15.69 2.42 -17.22
N GLN A 266 14.96 3.55 -17.30
CA GLN A 266 15.30 4.64 -18.21
C GLN A 266 16.69 5.23 -17.96
N GLU A 267 17.21 5.16 -16.74
CA GLU A 267 18.54 5.66 -16.37
C GLU A 267 19.65 4.60 -16.46
N THR A 268 19.34 3.34 -16.75
CA THR A 268 20.30 2.22 -16.65
C THR A 268 21.61 2.48 -17.42
N CYS A 269 21.52 3.04 -18.63
CA CYS A 269 22.69 3.31 -19.46
C CYS A 269 23.34 4.67 -19.20
N ARG A 270 22.77 5.49 -18.32
CA ARG A 270 23.44 6.68 -17.78
C ARG A 270 24.35 6.26 -16.63
N ASP A 271 23.76 5.77 -15.54
CA ASP A 271 24.45 5.19 -14.39
C ASP A 271 23.45 4.59 -13.38
N PHE A 272 23.92 3.66 -12.56
CA PHE A 272 23.06 2.98 -11.58
C PHE A 272 22.71 3.85 -10.37
N TRP A 273 23.45 4.93 -10.12
CA TRP A 273 23.18 5.83 -9.01
C TRP A 273 21.85 6.55 -9.24
N HIS A 274 21.64 7.08 -10.45
CA HIS A 274 20.38 7.69 -10.85
C HIS A 274 19.26 6.67 -11.05
N THR A 275 19.58 5.44 -11.50
CA THR A 275 18.62 4.33 -11.46
C THR A 275 18.09 4.15 -10.04
N GLY A 276 18.99 4.03 -9.07
CA GLY A 276 18.64 3.84 -7.67
C GLY A 276 17.80 4.99 -7.10
N TRP A 277 18.11 6.24 -7.44
CA TRP A 277 17.27 7.39 -7.08
C TRP A 277 15.83 7.27 -7.57
N GLY A 278 15.62 6.87 -8.82
CA GLY A 278 14.26 6.68 -9.33
C GLY A 278 13.54 5.52 -8.66
N LEU A 279 14.23 4.39 -8.40
CA LEU A 279 13.65 3.22 -7.72
C LEU A 279 13.29 3.53 -6.25
N ALA A 280 14.14 4.30 -5.55
CA ALA A 280 13.86 4.79 -4.21
C ALA A 280 12.63 5.72 -4.20
N ALA A 281 12.59 6.72 -5.08
CA ALA A 281 11.46 7.64 -5.17
C ALA A 281 10.15 6.94 -5.53
N ILE A 282 10.17 5.93 -6.41
CA ILE A 282 8.99 5.09 -6.68
C ILE A 282 8.51 4.42 -5.40
N SER A 283 9.43 3.84 -4.63
CA SER A 283 9.13 3.15 -3.37
C SER A 283 8.62 4.12 -2.30
N HIS A 284 9.20 5.31 -2.16
CA HIS A 284 8.77 6.32 -1.19
C HIS A 284 7.35 6.84 -1.44
N VAL A 285 7.01 7.07 -2.72
CA VAL A 285 5.66 7.49 -3.11
C VAL A 285 4.66 6.36 -2.83
N ALA A 286 5.01 5.11 -3.16
CA ALA A 286 4.16 3.96 -2.88
C ALA A 286 3.95 3.75 -1.37
N GLU A 287 5.00 3.88 -0.57
CA GLU A 287 4.92 3.80 0.90
C GLU A 287 4.03 4.91 1.48
N THR A 288 4.24 6.15 1.05
CA THR A 288 3.42 7.29 1.50
C THR A 288 1.96 7.11 1.09
N ALA A 289 1.69 6.64 -0.13
CA ALA A 289 0.33 6.39 -0.61
C ALA A 289 -0.34 5.24 0.15
N GLY A 290 0.40 4.18 0.46
CA GLY A 290 -0.05 3.05 1.27
C GLY A 290 -0.54 3.53 2.63
N HIS A 291 0.22 4.37 3.35
CA HIS A 291 -0.23 4.92 4.64
C HIS A 291 -1.58 5.64 4.56
N GLN A 292 -2.01 6.07 3.37
CA GLN A 292 -3.29 6.73 3.11
C GLN A 292 -4.36 5.82 2.49
N GLY A 293 -4.14 4.49 2.51
CA GLY A 293 -5.05 3.49 1.96
C GLY A 293 -5.00 3.36 0.44
N VAL A 294 -3.94 3.83 -0.23
CA VAL A 294 -3.77 3.68 -1.67
C VAL A 294 -2.62 2.72 -1.97
N ASP A 295 -2.96 1.50 -2.33
CA ASP A 295 -1.98 0.50 -2.74
C ASP A 295 -1.42 0.81 -4.14
N LEU A 296 -0.20 1.34 -4.15
CA LEU A 296 0.59 1.51 -5.37
C LEU A 296 1.54 0.34 -5.61
N TYR A 297 1.82 -0.48 -4.60
CA TYR A 297 2.64 -1.67 -4.76
C TYR A 297 1.93 -2.75 -5.60
N ALA A 298 0.60 -2.87 -5.58
CA ALA A 298 -0.14 -3.71 -6.53
C ALA A 298 0.30 -3.48 -7.98
N ALA A 299 0.40 -2.21 -8.39
CA ALA A 299 0.82 -1.85 -9.76
C ALA A 299 2.36 -1.89 -9.97
N ALA A 300 3.15 -1.69 -8.91
CA ALA A 300 4.61 -1.60 -9.02
C ALA A 300 5.38 -2.89 -8.74
N LYS A 301 4.80 -3.85 -8.00
CA LYS A 301 5.52 -5.00 -7.43
C LYS A 301 6.34 -5.76 -8.46
N HIS A 302 5.74 -6.07 -9.61
CA HIS A 302 6.41 -6.77 -10.70
C HIS A 302 7.55 -5.96 -11.34
N ARG A 303 7.36 -4.66 -11.56
CA ARG A 303 8.38 -3.78 -12.14
C ARG A 303 9.54 -3.56 -11.18
N LEU A 304 9.23 -3.20 -9.95
CA LEU A 304 10.24 -2.91 -8.93
C LEU A 304 11.08 -4.15 -8.61
N ARG A 305 10.47 -5.33 -8.40
CA ARG A 305 11.23 -6.54 -8.07
C ARG A 305 12.23 -6.91 -9.16
N LEU A 306 11.81 -6.84 -10.43
CA LEU A 306 12.68 -7.13 -11.56
C LEU A 306 13.77 -6.06 -11.74
N ALA A 307 13.43 -4.79 -11.57
CA ALA A 307 14.40 -3.71 -11.70
C ALA A 307 15.45 -3.75 -10.59
N MET A 308 15.02 -3.88 -9.35
CA MET A 308 15.94 -3.94 -8.22
C MET A 308 16.89 -5.12 -8.34
N ASP A 309 16.35 -6.32 -8.59
CA ASP A 309 17.16 -7.53 -8.67
C ASP A 309 18.11 -7.52 -9.89
N PHE A 310 17.66 -7.01 -11.04
CA PHE A 310 18.50 -6.82 -12.23
C PHE A 310 19.72 -5.93 -11.96
N HIS A 311 19.52 -4.77 -11.34
CA HIS A 311 20.59 -3.80 -11.11
C HIS A 311 21.51 -4.26 -9.98
N ALA A 312 20.97 -4.85 -8.91
CA ALA A 312 21.76 -5.42 -7.82
C ALA A 312 22.65 -6.57 -8.32
N ARG A 313 22.15 -7.45 -9.18
CA ARG A 313 22.93 -8.54 -9.77
C ARG A 313 24.15 -8.04 -10.54
N LEU A 314 23.98 -7.00 -11.35
CA LEU A 314 25.08 -6.38 -12.11
C LEU A 314 26.05 -5.63 -11.18
N ARG A 315 25.54 -4.94 -10.15
CA ARG A 315 26.35 -4.31 -9.09
C ARG A 315 27.25 -5.33 -8.39
N LEU A 316 26.73 -6.52 -8.13
CA LEU A 316 27.41 -7.64 -7.47
C LEU A 316 28.39 -8.41 -8.39
N GLY A 317 28.67 -7.89 -9.59
CA GLY A 317 29.74 -8.38 -10.47
C GLY A 317 29.29 -9.38 -11.54
N ALA A 318 27.99 -9.53 -11.78
CA ALA A 318 27.53 -10.34 -12.93
C ALA A 318 28.02 -9.75 -14.26
N ALA A 319 28.25 -10.63 -15.24
CA ALA A 319 28.70 -10.22 -16.56
C ALA A 319 27.70 -9.27 -17.24
N VAL A 320 28.22 -8.15 -17.76
CA VAL A 320 27.44 -7.16 -18.50
C VAL A 320 27.26 -7.65 -19.94
N PRO A 321 26.02 -7.90 -20.40
CA PRO A 321 25.79 -8.34 -21.77
C PRO A 321 26.18 -7.27 -22.79
N SER A 322 26.67 -7.67 -23.97
CA SER A 322 27.05 -6.72 -25.04
C SER A 322 25.90 -5.87 -25.56
N TRP A 323 24.66 -6.36 -25.45
CA TRP A 323 23.45 -5.62 -25.83
C TRP A 323 23.05 -4.53 -24.82
N LEU A 324 23.55 -4.60 -23.57
CA LEU A 324 23.22 -3.66 -22.52
C LEU A 324 24.21 -2.49 -22.54
N CYS A 325 23.75 -1.31 -22.92
CA CYS A 325 24.53 -0.07 -22.90
C CYS A 325 25.85 -0.19 -23.70
N GLY A 326 25.83 -0.93 -24.81
CA GLY A 326 27.03 -1.22 -25.61
C GLY A 326 28.07 -2.07 -24.89
N GLY A 327 27.66 -2.87 -23.90
CA GLY A 327 28.52 -3.75 -23.10
C GLY A 327 29.23 -3.04 -21.93
N LYS A 328 28.83 -1.82 -21.58
CA LYS A 328 29.44 -1.03 -20.50
C LYS A 328 28.38 -0.37 -19.63
N VAL A 329 28.45 -0.59 -18.32
CA VAL A 329 27.57 0.06 -17.34
C VAL A 329 28.38 0.72 -16.24
N THR A 330 27.92 1.85 -15.74
CA THR A 330 28.41 2.47 -14.51
C THR A 330 27.62 1.89 -13.34
N ALA A 331 28.11 0.77 -12.80
CA ALA A 331 27.35 -0.08 -11.88
C ALA A 331 27.38 0.39 -10.41
N ASP A 332 27.72 1.65 -10.11
CA ASP A 332 27.60 2.15 -8.73
C ASP A 332 26.12 2.40 -8.41
N LEU A 333 25.52 1.51 -7.61
CA LEU A 333 24.09 1.51 -7.32
C LEU A 333 23.73 2.39 -6.12
N GLY A 334 24.71 2.73 -5.27
CA GLY A 334 24.44 3.37 -3.98
C GLY A 334 23.52 2.54 -3.06
N GLU A 335 23.02 3.20 -2.03
CA GLU A 335 22.26 2.60 -0.92
C GLU A 335 20.77 2.97 -1.02
N HIS A 336 20.11 2.57 -2.11
CA HIS A 336 18.81 3.12 -2.51
C HIS A 336 17.60 2.18 -2.32
N PHE A 337 17.83 0.94 -1.93
CA PHE A 337 16.83 -0.12 -2.08
C PHE A 337 16.06 -0.45 -0.82
N GLU A 338 16.42 0.11 0.33
CA GLU A 338 15.91 -0.29 1.65
C GLU A 338 14.37 -0.30 1.73
N VAL A 339 13.70 0.80 1.34
CA VAL A 339 12.22 0.91 1.39
C VAL A 339 11.55 -0.10 0.45
N GLY A 340 11.98 -0.14 -0.81
CA GLY A 340 11.44 -1.08 -1.79
C GLY A 340 11.73 -2.54 -1.43
N TYR A 341 12.87 -2.82 -0.80
CA TYR A 341 13.25 -4.15 -0.37
C TYR A 341 12.40 -4.60 0.82
N ASN A 342 12.21 -3.74 1.82
CA ASN A 342 11.32 -4.07 2.92
C ASN A 342 9.90 -4.34 2.41
N ALA A 343 9.37 -3.49 1.52
CA ALA A 343 8.05 -3.70 0.92
C ALA A 343 7.96 -5.04 0.16
N LEU A 344 8.84 -5.29 -0.80
CA LEU A 344 8.72 -6.44 -1.70
C LEU A 344 9.11 -7.75 -1.05
N HIS A 345 10.22 -7.78 -0.32
CA HIS A 345 10.76 -9.03 0.23
C HIS A 345 10.17 -9.34 1.60
N GLN A 346 10.19 -8.37 2.52
CA GLN A 346 9.79 -8.63 3.90
C GLN A 346 8.28 -8.60 4.08
N ARG A 347 7.56 -7.71 3.40
CA ARG A 347 6.11 -7.57 3.54
C ARG A 347 5.29 -8.26 2.44
N LEU A 348 5.85 -8.43 1.23
CA LEU A 348 5.15 -9.07 0.10
C LEU A 348 5.75 -10.42 -0.30
N GLY A 349 6.70 -10.97 0.47
CA GLY A 349 7.21 -12.33 0.28
C GLY A 349 8.02 -12.59 -0.99
N TYR A 350 8.31 -11.58 -1.82
CA TYR A 350 9.00 -11.80 -3.09
C TYR A 350 10.47 -12.18 -2.88
N ASP A 351 10.89 -13.23 -3.60
CA ASP A 351 12.31 -13.57 -3.73
C ASP A 351 13.01 -12.62 -4.73
N ILE A 352 13.87 -11.76 -4.18
CA ILE A 352 14.72 -10.81 -4.91
C ILE A 352 16.17 -10.94 -4.40
N PRO A 353 16.83 -12.07 -4.69
CA PRO A 353 18.00 -12.53 -3.94
C PRO A 353 19.21 -11.59 -4.06
N TYR A 354 19.41 -10.94 -5.22
CA TYR A 354 20.51 -10.00 -5.39
C TYR A 354 20.21 -8.66 -4.74
N ALA A 355 18.96 -8.19 -4.81
CA ALA A 355 18.54 -6.99 -4.08
C ALA A 355 18.67 -7.20 -2.56
N ALA A 356 18.25 -8.37 -2.06
CA ALA A 356 18.41 -8.75 -0.66
C ALA A 356 19.89 -8.75 -0.26
N GLN A 357 20.74 -9.43 -1.03
CA GLN A 357 22.18 -9.43 -0.78
C GLN A 357 22.78 -8.02 -0.77
N TRP A 358 22.40 -7.17 -1.73
CA TRP A 358 22.93 -5.80 -1.81
C TRP A 358 22.48 -4.95 -0.62
N VAL A 359 21.21 -5.01 -0.22
CA VAL A 359 20.70 -4.25 0.93
C VAL A 359 21.39 -4.69 2.21
N GLU A 360 21.48 -5.99 2.48
CA GLU A 360 22.15 -6.48 3.69
C GLU A 360 23.65 -6.12 3.74
N GLN A 361 24.35 -6.11 2.60
CA GLN A 361 25.74 -5.66 2.53
C GLN A 361 25.92 -4.14 2.69
N SER A 362 24.88 -3.36 2.37
CA SER A 362 24.91 -1.90 2.35
C SER A 362 24.47 -1.27 3.67
N ARG A 363 23.87 -2.04 4.59
CA ARG A 363 23.41 -1.53 5.88
C ARG A 363 24.57 -1.23 6.84
N PRO A 364 24.43 -0.21 7.72
CA PRO A 364 23.32 0.72 7.81
C PRO A 364 23.42 1.88 6.81
N VAL A 365 22.30 2.22 6.16
CA VAL A 365 22.20 3.30 5.19
C VAL A 365 22.14 4.66 5.89
N GLY A 366 22.99 5.58 5.43
CA GLY A 366 23.12 6.93 5.96
C GLY A 366 22.14 7.93 5.34
N VAL A 367 22.70 9.05 4.88
CA VAL A 367 21.94 10.18 4.31
C VAL A 367 22.49 10.50 2.93
N SER A 368 21.60 10.62 1.94
CA SER A 368 21.93 11.09 0.60
C SER A 368 20.77 11.85 -0.01
N HIS A 369 20.89 13.18 -0.12
CA HIS A 369 19.86 14.04 -0.71
C HIS A 369 18.49 13.89 -0.02
N PHE A 370 17.55 13.17 -0.63
CA PHE A 370 16.20 12.90 -0.11
C PHE A 370 16.10 11.55 0.62
N LEU A 371 17.16 10.75 0.60
CA LEU A 371 17.26 9.48 1.31
C LEU A 371 17.79 9.76 2.71
N GLY A 372 17.10 9.27 3.74
CA GLY A 372 17.42 9.63 5.12
C GLY A 372 17.09 8.52 6.10
N TRP A 373 18.15 7.87 6.61
CA TRP A 373 18.05 6.91 7.72
C TRP A 373 17.11 5.74 7.41
N GLU A 374 17.12 5.25 6.17
CA GLU A 374 16.14 4.26 5.72
C GLU A 374 16.31 2.92 6.42
N THR A 375 17.55 2.50 6.75
CA THR A 375 17.74 1.29 7.58
C THR A 375 17.14 1.48 8.97
N LEU A 376 17.26 2.68 9.55
CA LEU A 376 16.65 2.95 10.86
C LEU A 376 15.12 2.94 10.78
N THR A 377 14.55 3.40 9.66
CA THR A 377 13.10 3.66 9.57
C THR A 377 12.30 2.55 8.90
N HIS A 378 12.93 1.70 8.08
CA HIS A 378 12.25 0.72 7.22
C HIS A 378 12.81 -0.70 7.32
N ALA A 379 14.02 -0.91 7.83
CA ALA A 379 14.57 -2.26 7.91
C ALA A 379 13.65 -3.14 8.75
N GLN A 380 13.23 -4.27 8.18
CA GLN A 380 12.37 -5.27 8.83
C GLN A 380 11.09 -4.68 9.44
N ASN A 381 10.59 -3.55 8.92
CA ASN A 381 9.29 -3.04 9.34
C ASN A 381 8.22 -4.11 9.07
N PRO A 382 7.32 -4.35 10.04
CA PRO A 382 6.24 -5.32 9.90
C PRO A 382 5.24 -4.86 8.83
N GLN A 383 4.37 -5.78 8.42
CA GLN A 383 3.44 -5.63 7.29
C GLN A 383 2.47 -4.44 7.41
N ASP A 384 2.27 -3.89 8.61
CA ASP A 384 1.20 -2.93 8.90
C ASP A 384 1.56 -1.47 8.60
N ALA A 385 1.72 -1.17 7.32
CA ALA A 385 1.77 0.22 6.86
C ALA A 385 1.14 0.37 5.48
N GLY A 386 -0.19 0.21 5.41
CA GLY A 386 -0.97 0.75 4.31
C GLY A 386 -1.57 -0.21 3.30
N MET A 387 -1.44 -1.51 3.51
CA MET A 387 -2.19 -2.54 2.79
C MET A 387 -3.23 -3.03 3.79
N GLY A 388 -4.52 -2.73 3.57
CA GLY A 388 -5.57 -3.28 4.42
C GLY A 388 -5.36 -4.79 4.51
N GLY A 389 -5.19 -5.32 5.73
CA GLY A 389 -4.90 -6.73 5.95
C GLY A 389 -5.89 -7.56 5.15
N SER A 390 -5.40 -8.27 4.14
CA SER A 390 -6.29 -8.98 3.25
C SER A 390 -7.04 -10.02 4.07
N ALA A 391 -8.36 -9.95 4.09
CA ALA A 391 -9.22 -10.96 4.69
C ALA A 391 -9.20 -12.29 3.91
N THR A 392 -8.33 -12.41 2.91
CA THR A 392 -8.36 -13.43 1.86
C THR A 392 -7.11 -14.27 1.93
N ALA A 393 -7.24 -15.54 1.53
CA ALA A 393 -6.12 -16.46 1.54
C ALA A 393 -5.07 -16.06 0.50
N ASP A 394 -3.82 -16.06 0.91
CA ASP A 394 -2.60 -16.01 0.11
C ASP A 394 -1.53 -16.74 0.95
N PHE A 395 -1.47 -18.06 0.77
CA PHE A 395 -0.68 -18.97 1.61
C PHE A 395 0.74 -19.19 1.07
N ASP A 396 0.95 -18.95 -0.21
CA ASP A 396 2.28 -18.95 -0.81
C ASP A 396 2.98 -17.58 -0.75
N ALA A 397 2.22 -16.53 -0.38
CA ALA A 397 2.66 -15.15 -0.20
C ALA A 397 3.17 -14.52 -1.52
N ASP A 398 2.51 -14.85 -2.64
CA ASP A 398 2.84 -14.28 -3.94
C ASP A 398 2.05 -13.00 -4.28
N GLY A 399 1.09 -12.63 -3.43
CA GLY A 399 0.25 -11.45 -3.54
C GLY A 399 -0.92 -11.61 -4.51
N VAL A 400 -1.29 -12.84 -4.87
CA VAL A 400 -2.51 -13.20 -5.60
C VAL A 400 -3.39 -14.05 -4.69
N GLY A 401 -4.69 -13.83 -4.73
CA GLY A 401 -5.62 -14.61 -3.90
C GLY A 401 -5.63 -16.10 -4.22
N ASP A 402 -5.51 -16.92 -3.18
CA ASP A 402 -5.61 -18.38 -3.24
C ASP A 402 -7.04 -18.87 -2.99
N LEU A 403 -7.36 -20.01 -3.59
CA LEU A 403 -8.54 -20.77 -3.24
C LEU A 403 -8.17 -21.95 -2.33
N PHE A 404 -8.99 -22.23 -1.33
CA PHE A 404 -8.77 -23.37 -0.44
C PHE A 404 -10.05 -24.01 0.06
N SER A 405 -9.94 -25.28 0.43
CA SER A 405 -11.03 -26.03 1.06
C SER A 405 -10.48 -27.09 1.99
N ALA A 406 -11.27 -27.42 3.02
CA ALA A 406 -11.04 -28.57 3.89
C ALA A 406 -12.21 -29.57 3.88
N ALA A 407 -13.15 -29.45 2.93
CA ALA A 407 -14.40 -30.23 2.92
C ALA A 407 -14.18 -31.75 2.80
N THR A 408 -13.10 -32.16 2.15
CA THR A 408 -12.73 -33.57 1.97
C THR A 408 -12.02 -34.17 3.19
N GLY A 409 -11.82 -33.39 4.26
CA GLY A 409 -11.04 -33.77 5.44
C GLY A 409 -9.53 -33.51 5.31
N THR A 410 -9.10 -33.03 4.13
CA THR A 410 -7.75 -32.58 3.81
C THR A 410 -7.82 -31.12 3.39
N LEU A 411 -6.91 -30.28 3.88
CA LEU A 411 -6.73 -28.93 3.36
C LEU A 411 -6.12 -29.02 1.96
N THR A 412 -6.90 -28.61 0.99
CA THR A 412 -6.51 -28.48 -0.41
C THR A 412 -6.41 -26.99 -0.75
N VAL A 413 -5.31 -26.58 -1.35
CA VAL A 413 -5.05 -25.22 -1.83
C VAL A 413 -4.87 -25.24 -3.34
N TRP A 414 -5.41 -24.23 -4.02
CA TRP A 414 -5.16 -23.92 -5.42
C TRP A 414 -4.59 -22.52 -5.49
N ASN A 415 -3.30 -22.41 -5.78
CA ASN A 415 -2.62 -21.12 -5.78
C ASN A 415 -3.18 -20.20 -6.86
N GLY A 416 -3.34 -18.92 -6.56
CA GLY A 416 -3.63 -17.92 -7.57
C GLY A 416 -2.48 -17.82 -8.59
N GLU A 417 -2.78 -17.68 -9.87
CA GLU A 417 -1.76 -17.44 -10.91
C GLU A 417 -1.95 -16.09 -11.63
N GLY A 418 -2.88 -15.28 -11.12
CA GLY A 418 -3.31 -14.01 -11.72
C GLY A 418 -4.24 -14.20 -12.92
N GLY A 419 -4.95 -13.13 -13.28
CA GLY A 419 -5.85 -13.13 -14.44
C GLY A 419 -6.94 -14.20 -14.38
N ASN A 420 -7.53 -14.44 -13.21
CA ASN A 420 -8.61 -15.42 -12.95
C ASN A 420 -8.19 -16.89 -13.12
N LYS A 421 -6.91 -17.22 -12.90
CA LYS A 421 -6.38 -18.59 -13.02
C LYS A 421 -5.92 -19.11 -11.67
N PHE A 422 -6.03 -20.43 -11.55
CA PHE A 422 -5.57 -21.16 -10.38
C PHE A 422 -4.70 -22.34 -10.81
N GLY A 423 -3.64 -22.58 -10.05
CA GLY A 423 -2.77 -23.73 -10.21
C GLY A 423 -3.47 -25.05 -9.86
N PRO A 424 -2.75 -26.18 -9.99
CA PRO A 424 -3.29 -27.49 -9.65
C PRO A 424 -3.62 -27.61 -8.16
N ALA A 425 -4.62 -28.44 -7.84
CA ALA A 425 -4.99 -28.77 -6.47
C ALA A 425 -3.79 -29.37 -5.70
N THR A 426 -3.41 -28.74 -4.60
CA THR A 426 -2.31 -29.19 -3.74
C THR A 426 -2.85 -29.57 -2.37
N ALA A 427 -2.65 -30.82 -1.98
CA ALA A 427 -3.02 -31.30 -0.65
C ALA A 427 -1.91 -30.94 0.37
N ILE A 428 -2.23 -30.09 1.34
CA ILE A 428 -1.27 -29.57 2.32
C ILE A 428 -1.26 -30.39 3.60
N GLY A 429 -2.39 -30.94 4.01
CA GLY A 429 -2.45 -31.77 5.22
C GLY A 429 -3.84 -32.32 5.53
N GLY A 430 -3.90 -33.46 6.23
CA GLY A 430 -5.13 -34.14 6.64
C GLY A 430 -5.59 -33.81 8.07
N SER A 431 -6.74 -34.39 8.47
CA SER A 431 -7.35 -34.28 9.82
C SER A 431 -8.26 -33.08 10.05
N TRP A 432 -8.80 -32.48 8.99
CA TRP A 432 -9.73 -31.36 9.10
C TRP A 432 -11.19 -31.78 9.40
N THR A 433 -11.51 -33.08 9.34
CA THR A 433 -12.86 -33.59 9.64
C THR A 433 -13.35 -33.21 11.05
N GLY A 434 -12.43 -33.09 12.01
CA GLY A 434 -12.68 -32.68 13.39
C GLY A 434 -12.88 -31.17 13.59
N PHE A 435 -12.75 -30.35 12.55
CA PHE A 435 -12.84 -28.89 12.64
C PHE A 435 -14.00 -28.34 11.82
N SER A 436 -14.44 -27.12 12.16
CA SER A 436 -15.31 -26.30 11.31
C SER A 436 -14.61 -25.96 9.99
N ARG A 437 -15.35 -25.38 9.05
CA ARG A 437 -14.74 -24.80 7.85
C ARG A 437 -13.69 -23.76 8.29
N PRO A 438 -12.44 -23.87 7.85
CA PRO A 438 -11.42 -22.89 8.21
C PRO A 438 -11.68 -21.55 7.52
N ILE A 439 -11.17 -20.50 8.14
CA ILE A 439 -11.06 -19.16 7.57
C ILE A 439 -9.57 -18.82 7.43
N ALA A 440 -9.25 -17.94 6.49
CA ALA A 440 -7.90 -17.43 6.29
C ALA A 440 -7.82 -15.95 6.69
N GLY A 441 -6.65 -15.52 7.12
CA GLY A 441 -6.33 -14.13 7.44
C GLY A 441 -5.03 -14.05 8.23
N ASP A 442 -4.42 -12.88 8.31
CA ASP A 442 -3.22 -12.68 9.13
C ASP A 442 -3.59 -12.33 10.58
N PHE A 443 -3.73 -13.37 11.42
CA PHE A 443 -4.16 -13.19 12.81
C PHE A 443 -2.98 -12.89 13.74
N ASN A 444 -1.76 -13.17 13.28
CA ASN A 444 -0.55 -13.02 14.06
C ASN A 444 0.19 -11.70 13.77
N GLY A 445 -0.07 -11.05 12.63
CA GLY A 445 0.52 -9.77 12.22
C GLY A 445 1.86 -9.91 11.49
N ASP A 446 2.20 -11.10 10.98
CA ASP A 446 3.40 -11.33 10.16
C ASP A 446 3.12 -11.21 8.65
N GLY A 447 1.84 -11.02 8.31
CA GLY A 447 1.21 -10.91 7.00
C GLY A 447 1.51 -12.03 6.01
N ILE A 448 1.69 -13.22 6.55
CA ILE A 448 1.41 -14.45 5.83
C ILE A 448 0.02 -14.92 6.27
N SER A 449 -0.78 -15.45 5.34
CA SER A 449 -2.11 -15.95 5.70
C SER A 449 -2.03 -17.12 6.69
N ASP A 450 -2.66 -16.93 7.85
CA ASP A 450 -2.90 -17.98 8.84
C ASP A 450 -4.25 -18.66 8.58
N LEU A 451 -4.50 -19.77 9.28
CA LEU A 451 -5.82 -20.43 9.32
C LEU A 451 -6.41 -20.39 10.73
N LEU A 452 -7.71 -20.13 10.84
CA LEU A 452 -8.48 -20.31 12.06
C LEU A 452 -9.65 -21.28 11.84
N ALA A 453 -9.89 -22.16 12.81
CA ALA A 453 -11.07 -23.04 12.81
C ALA A 453 -11.49 -23.45 14.22
N VAL A 454 -12.75 -23.82 14.38
CA VAL A 454 -13.31 -24.32 15.65
C VAL A 454 -13.22 -25.84 15.67
N LYS A 455 -12.61 -26.41 16.72
CA LYS A 455 -12.55 -27.86 16.93
C LYS A 455 -13.90 -28.37 17.45
N LYS A 456 -14.52 -29.32 16.75
CA LYS A 456 -15.93 -29.72 16.94
C LYS A 456 -16.21 -30.42 18.27
N ASP A 457 -15.27 -31.21 18.79
CA ASP A 457 -15.46 -32.01 20.00
C ASP A 457 -15.30 -31.19 21.29
N THR A 458 -14.46 -30.17 21.24
CA THR A 458 -14.01 -29.35 22.38
C THR A 458 -14.58 -27.94 22.32
N ASN A 459 -15.11 -27.52 21.17
CA ASN A 459 -15.64 -26.19 20.91
C ASN A 459 -14.63 -25.07 21.18
N THR A 460 -13.35 -25.35 20.96
CA THR A 460 -12.23 -24.42 21.11
C THR A 460 -11.81 -23.86 19.75
N LEU A 461 -11.36 -22.62 19.71
CA LEU A 461 -10.77 -22.00 18.52
C LEU A 461 -9.31 -22.40 18.41
N HIS A 462 -8.86 -22.75 17.22
CA HIS A 462 -7.47 -23.14 16.92
C HIS A 462 -6.94 -22.32 15.77
N VAL A 463 -5.65 -21.99 15.83
CA VAL A 463 -4.90 -21.28 14.80
C VAL A 463 -3.76 -22.14 14.26
N TRP A 464 -3.49 -22.03 12.96
CA TRP A 464 -2.30 -22.54 12.31
C TRP A 464 -1.62 -21.37 11.63
N ASN A 465 -0.45 -20.98 12.13
CA ASN A 465 0.24 -19.83 11.57
C ASN A 465 0.87 -20.18 10.24
N GLY A 466 0.70 -19.31 9.24
CA GLY A 466 1.33 -19.44 7.94
C GLY A 466 2.85 -19.33 8.04
N LYS A 467 3.55 -19.92 7.07
CA LYS A 467 5.01 -19.81 6.90
C LYS A 467 5.43 -19.49 5.46
N GLY A 468 4.45 -19.16 4.62
CA GLY A 468 4.63 -19.01 3.18
C GLY A 468 4.77 -20.36 2.49
N ALA A 469 4.80 -20.33 1.16
CA ALA A 469 4.89 -21.52 0.29
C ALA A 469 3.93 -22.65 0.70
N ASN A 470 2.68 -22.32 1.05
CA ASN A 470 1.64 -23.27 1.48
C ASN A 470 1.99 -24.09 2.74
N ASN A 471 2.80 -23.55 3.65
CA ASN A 471 3.23 -24.25 4.85
C ASN A 471 2.70 -23.58 6.14
N PHE A 472 2.48 -24.38 7.19
CA PHE A 472 1.86 -23.92 8.43
C PHE A 472 2.58 -24.45 9.69
N THR A 473 2.34 -23.83 10.84
CA THR A 473 2.68 -24.40 12.15
C THR A 473 1.75 -25.56 12.52
N ALA A 474 2.08 -26.27 13.60
CA ALA A 474 1.09 -27.10 14.27
C ALA A 474 -0.05 -26.22 14.84
N ALA A 475 -1.24 -26.82 15.00
CA ALA A 475 -2.39 -26.15 15.59
C ALA A 475 -2.09 -25.67 17.01
N ALA A 476 -2.43 -24.42 17.31
CA ALA A 476 -2.42 -23.87 18.66
C ALA A 476 -3.85 -23.54 19.11
N GLU A 477 -4.24 -24.00 20.30
CA GLU A 477 -5.55 -23.69 20.88
C GLU A 477 -5.57 -22.26 21.45
N LEU A 478 -6.54 -21.46 21.05
CA LEU A 478 -6.77 -20.09 21.55
C LEU A 478 -7.80 -20.03 22.69
N GLY A 479 -8.62 -21.06 22.85
CA GLY A 479 -9.51 -21.24 23.99
C GLY A 479 -10.97 -21.60 23.63
N PRO A 480 -11.82 -21.79 24.66
CA PRO A 480 -13.19 -22.31 24.50
C PRO A 480 -14.22 -21.24 24.14
N GLY A 481 -15.47 -21.67 23.93
CA GLY A 481 -16.64 -20.77 23.79
C GLY A 481 -17.11 -20.55 22.35
N TRP A 482 -16.54 -21.27 21.39
CA TRP A 482 -16.74 -21.01 19.96
C TRP A 482 -17.84 -21.85 19.30
N ALA A 483 -18.49 -22.76 20.04
CA ALA A 483 -19.54 -23.63 19.52
C ALA A 483 -20.61 -22.89 18.71
N PRO A 484 -21.22 -21.79 19.23
CA PRO A 484 -22.31 -21.09 18.54
C PRO A 484 -21.88 -20.33 17.28
N TYR A 485 -20.57 -20.14 17.09
CA TYR A 485 -19.99 -19.32 16.03
C TYR A 485 -19.35 -20.17 14.91
N SER A 486 -19.14 -21.46 15.16
CA SER A 486 -18.41 -22.38 14.28
C SER A 486 -18.91 -22.44 12.83
N ALA A 487 -20.21 -22.28 12.59
CA ALA A 487 -20.80 -22.38 11.25
C ALA A 487 -20.60 -21.12 10.39
N THR A 488 -20.35 -19.97 11.02
CA THR A 488 -20.38 -18.66 10.35
C THR A 488 -19.15 -17.81 10.60
N LEU A 489 -18.13 -18.38 11.26
CA LEU A 489 -16.83 -17.73 11.44
C LEU A 489 -16.28 -17.23 10.09
N MET A 490 -15.80 -15.99 10.10
CA MET A 490 -15.21 -15.29 8.97
C MET A 490 -14.10 -14.36 9.43
N SER A 491 -13.07 -14.22 8.60
CA SER A 491 -12.12 -13.10 8.70
C SER A 491 -12.82 -11.86 8.16
N LEU A 492 -12.64 -10.73 8.82
CA LEU A 492 -13.25 -9.44 8.44
C LEU A 492 -12.25 -8.48 7.80
N GLY A 493 -10.95 -8.81 7.80
CA GLY A 493 -9.91 -7.83 7.55
C GLY A 493 -9.87 -6.80 8.68
N ASP A 494 -9.43 -5.58 8.42
CA ASP A 494 -9.34 -4.52 9.42
C ASP A 494 -10.61 -3.63 9.43
N VAL A 495 -11.67 -4.07 10.11
CA VAL A 495 -12.95 -3.32 10.17
C VAL A 495 -12.92 -2.20 11.20
N ASN A 496 -11.90 -2.17 12.05
CA ASN A 496 -11.75 -1.19 13.10
C ASN A 496 -10.69 -0.11 12.80
N GLU A 497 -9.91 -0.31 11.73
CA GLU A 497 -8.85 0.54 11.20
C GLU A 497 -7.58 0.64 12.09
N ASP A 498 -7.32 -0.37 12.93
CA ASP A 498 -6.11 -0.44 13.76
C ASP A 498 -4.92 -1.17 13.11
N GLY A 499 -5.09 -1.61 11.87
CA GLY A 499 -4.10 -2.32 11.08
C GLY A 499 -4.04 -3.82 11.35
N ARG A 500 -5.01 -4.40 12.06
CA ARG A 500 -4.99 -5.83 12.42
C ARG A 500 -6.19 -6.56 11.86
N THR A 501 -6.02 -7.84 11.57
CA THR A 501 -7.14 -8.68 11.09
C THR A 501 -8.13 -8.94 12.23
N ASP A 502 -9.36 -8.47 12.04
CA ASP A 502 -10.52 -8.73 12.87
C ASP A 502 -11.26 -10.00 12.41
N ILE A 503 -12.03 -10.60 13.31
CA ILE A 503 -12.90 -11.75 12.99
C ILE A 503 -14.34 -11.50 13.38
N GLY A 504 -15.26 -12.15 12.68
CA GLY A 504 -16.69 -12.05 12.92
C GLY A 504 -17.39 -13.39 12.83
N ALA A 505 -18.55 -13.49 13.49
CA ALA A 505 -19.42 -14.64 13.36
C ALA A 505 -20.86 -14.29 13.76
N VAL A 506 -21.82 -14.98 13.16
CA VAL A 506 -23.23 -14.93 13.52
C VAL A 506 -23.52 -16.06 14.50
N HIS A 507 -23.98 -15.71 15.71
CA HIS A 507 -24.37 -16.67 16.71
C HIS A 507 -25.56 -17.53 16.22
N ALA A 508 -25.40 -18.85 16.22
CA ALA A 508 -26.37 -19.78 15.63
C ALA A 508 -27.80 -19.64 16.18
N ASP A 509 -27.94 -19.49 17.50
CA ASP A 509 -29.27 -19.45 18.14
C ASP A 509 -29.97 -18.07 18.06
N THR A 510 -29.20 -16.98 18.16
CA THR A 510 -29.76 -15.63 18.27
C THR A 510 -29.78 -14.88 16.94
N GLY A 511 -29.01 -15.34 15.94
CA GLY A 511 -28.86 -14.65 14.66
C GLY A 511 -28.17 -13.29 14.80
N VAL A 512 -27.35 -13.12 15.84
CA VAL A 512 -26.63 -11.87 16.15
C VAL A 512 -25.20 -11.94 15.63
N LEU A 513 -24.77 -10.93 14.86
CA LEU A 513 -23.38 -10.75 14.45
C LEU A 513 -22.55 -10.20 15.62
N THR A 514 -21.46 -10.89 15.90
CA THR A 514 -20.43 -10.48 16.88
C THR A 514 -19.10 -10.32 16.16
N ILE A 515 -18.35 -9.27 16.51
CA ILE A 515 -17.00 -8.98 16.01
C ILE A 515 -16.01 -9.08 17.16
N TRP A 516 -14.86 -9.69 16.92
CA TRP A 516 -13.72 -9.65 17.83
C TRP A 516 -12.56 -8.97 17.13
N ASN A 517 -12.17 -7.82 17.66
CA ASN A 517 -11.09 -7.04 17.06
C ASN A 517 -9.74 -7.73 17.27
N GLY A 518 -8.90 -7.76 16.23
CA GLY A 518 -7.57 -8.31 16.28
C GLY A 518 -6.66 -7.52 17.23
N LYS A 519 -5.75 -8.22 17.89
CA LYS A 519 -4.66 -7.62 18.69
C LYS A 519 -3.28 -8.08 18.22
N GLY A 520 -3.22 -8.78 17.09
CA GLY A 520 -2.04 -9.48 16.59
C GLY A 520 -1.56 -10.58 17.53
N GLY A 521 -0.51 -11.29 17.13
CA GLY A 521 0.04 -12.42 17.89
C GLY A 521 -1.00 -13.47 18.27
N ASN A 522 -2.00 -13.71 17.42
CA ASN A 522 -3.12 -14.64 17.64
C ASN A 522 -4.06 -14.25 18.79
N ALA A 523 -4.11 -12.97 19.17
CA ALA A 523 -4.97 -12.47 20.22
C ALA A 523 -6.13 -11.64 19.68
N PHE A 524 -7.27 -11.72 20.36
CA PHE A 524 -8.49 -10.98 20.02
C PHE A 524 -9.05 -10.20 21.22
N GLY A 525 -9.80 -9.14 20.94
CA GLY A 525 -10.57 -8.36 21.90
C GLY A 525 -11.77 -9.11 22.45
N SER A 526 -12.51 -8.42 23.32
CA SER A 526 -13.84 -8.89 23.72
C SER A 526 -14.81 -8.78 22.55
N GLY A 527 -15.68 -9.78 22.39
CA GLY A 527 -16.70 -9.77 21.35
C GLY A 527 -17.66 -8.59 21.50
N THR A 528 -17.83 -7.83 20.41
CA THR A 528 -18.73 -6.68 20.30
C THR A 528 -19.91 -7.06 19.42
N THR A 529 -21.13 -6.89 19.94
CA THR A 529 -22.35 -7.14 19.18
C THR A 529 -22.66 -5.99 18.24
N VAL A 530 -22.90 -6.27 16.96
CA VAL A 530 -23.15 -5.25 15.92
C VAL A 530 -24.60 -5.22 15.44
N GLY A 531 -25.34 -6.33 15.53
CA GLY A 531 -26.77 -6.34 15.22
C GLY A 531 -27.36 -7.74 15.02
N GLY A 532 -28.69 -7.84 15.04
CA GLY A 532 -29.45 -9.07 14.83
C GLY A 532 -30.08 -9.19 13.44
N GLY A 533 -30.80 -10.28 13.20
CA GLY A 533 -31.53 -10.52 11.93
C GLY A 533 -30.75 -11.32 10.88
N TRP A 534 -29.51 -11.70 11.18
CA TRP A 534 -28.64 -12.45 10.26
C TRP A 534 -29.13 -13.86 9.95
N ALA A 535 -30.03 -14.42 10.76
CA ALA A 535 -30.68 -15.70 10.47
C ALA A 535 -31.44 -15.71 9.13
N ALA A 536 -31.88 -14.55 8.64
CA ALA A 536 -32.55 -14.39 7.35
C ALA A 536 -31.60 -14.47 6.14
N PHE A 537 -30.28 -14.51 6.36
CA PHE A 537 -29.26 -14.50 5.33
C PHE A 537 -28.45 -15.81 5.31
N SER A 538 -27.79 -16.07 4.18
CA SER A 538 -26.72 -17.06 4.07
C SER A 538 -25.58 -16.73 5.03
N ARG A 539 -24.59 -17.63 5.12
CA ARG A 539 -23.34 -17.30 5.81
C ARG A 539 -22.76 -16.02 5.17
N PRO A 540 -22.46 -14.97 5.95
CA PRO A 540 -21.80 -13.80 5.42
C PRO A 540 -20.36 -14.13 5.00
N ILE A 541 -19.88 -13.43 3.97
CA ILE A 541 -18.47 -13.31 3.63
C ILE A 541 -18.04 -11.87 3.85
N ALA A 542 -16.75 -11.64 3.99
CA ALA A 542 -16.18 -10.31 4.11
C ALA A 542 -15.15 -10.04 3.02
N GLY A 543 -14.90 -8.76 2.78
CA GLY A 543 -13.95 -8.25 1.80
C GLY A 543 -14.15 -6.75 1.61
N ASP A 544 -13.20 -6.05 0.98
CA ASP A 544 -13.39 -4.64 0.62
C ASP A 544 -14.05 -4.57 -0.77
N PHE A 545 -15.38 -4.60 -0.80
CA PHE A 545 -16.17 -4.63 -2.04
C PHE A 545 -16.39 -3.23 -2.60
N ASN A 546 -16.25 -2.21 -1.75
CA ASN A 546 -16.47 -0.83 -2.11
C ASN A 546 -15.16 -0.09 -2.48
N GLY A 547 -14.00 -0.60 -2.06
CA GLY A 547 -12.67 -0.09 -2.36
C GLY A 547 -12.20 1.04 -1.43
N ASP A 548 -12.73 1.13 -0.21
CA ASP A 548 -12.38 2.16 0.78
C ASP A 548 -11.32 1.72 1.79
N GLY A 549 -10.86 0.46 1.71
CA GLY A 549 -9.87 -0.13 2.60
C GLY A 549 -10.42 -0.62 3.94
N ILE A 550 -11.74 -0.62 4.14
CA ILE A 550 -12.42 -1.12 5.34
C ILE A 550 -13.19 -2.40 4.96
N GLY A 551 -13.15 -3.41 5.82
CA GLY A 551 -13.89 -4.65 5.57
C GLY A 551 -15.41 -4.42 5.45
N ASP A 552 -16.00 -4.87 4.35
CA ASP A 552 -17.44 -4.94 4.12
C ASP A 552 -17.97 -6.37 4.35
N LEU A 553 -19.30 -6.51 4.42
CA LEU A 553 -19.98 -7.80 4.48
C LEU A 553 -20.89 -8.01 3.27
N LEU A 554 -20.96 -9.25 2.79
CA LEU A 554 -21.83 -9.67 1.71
C LEU A 554 -22.57 -10.96 2.08
N ALA A 555 -23.89 -11.02 1.84
CA ALA A 555 -24.69 -12.21 2.09
C ALA A 555 -25.92 -12.29 1.20
N VAL A 556 -26.42 -13.51 0.97
CA VAL A 556 -27.64 -13.76 0.20
C VAL A 556 -28.84 -13.84 1.14
N LYS A 557 -29.87 -13.03 0.89
CA LYS A 557 -31.13 -13.08 1.64
C LYS A 557 -31.92 -14.32 1.23
N LYS A 558 -32.29 -15.18 2.19
CA LYS A 558 -32.80 -16.53 1.93
C LYS A 558 -34.17 -16.57 1.23
N ASP A 559 -35.08 -15.68 1.60
CA ASP A 559 -36.46 -15.66 1.10
C ASP A 559 -36.57 -15.06 -0.31
N THR A 560 -35.78 -14.03 -0.61
CA THR A 560 -35.80 -13.31 -1.89
C THR A 560 -34.69 -13.76 -2.85
N SER A 561 -33.70 -14.52 -2.37
CA SER A 561 -32.53 -14.94 -3.17
C SER A 561 -31.76 -13.76 -3.80
N THR A 562 -31.71 -12.65 -3.07
CA THR A 562 -31.02 -11.41 -3.46
C THR A 562 -29.71 -11.27 -2.71
N LEU A 563 -28.67 -10.72 -3.35
CA LEU A 563 -27.41 -10.38 -2.70
C LEU A 563 -27.52 -9.02 -1.99
N HIS A 564 -26.97 -8.93 -0.78
CA HIS A 564 -26.95 -7.71 0.02
C HIS A 564 -25.52 -7.43 0.49
N VAL A 565 -25.18 -6.15 0.56
CA VAL A 565 -23.90 -5.65 1.09
C VAL A 565 -24.11 -4.72 2.29
N TRP A 566 -23.22 -4.78 3.26
CA TRP A 566 -23.13 -3.85 4.38
C TRP A 566 -21.71 -3.28 4.39
N ASN A 567 -21.57 -1.99 4.13
CA ASN A 567 -20.26 -1.38 4.02
C ASN A 567 -19.67 -1.09 5.40
N GLY A 568 -18.37 -1.33 5.55
CA GLY A 568 -17.60 -0.92 6.72
C GLY A 568 -17.64 0.59 6.91
N LYS A 569 -17.51 1.05 8.16
CA LYS A 569 -17.40 2.48 8.50
C LYS A 569 -16.28 2.76 9.51
N GLY A 570 -15.40 1.81 9.72
CA GLY A 570 -14.41 1.82 10.79
C GLY A 570 -15.05 1.55 12.16
N ALA A 571 -14.19 1.42 13.17
CA ALA A 571 -14.57 1.15 14.56
C ALA A 571 -15.59 0.00 14.73
N SER A 572 -15.45 -1.08 13.93
CA SER A 572 -16.28 -2.29 14.00
C SER A 572 -17.77 -2.02 13.74
N ASN A 573 -18.08 -1.11 12.81
CA ASN A 573 -19.45 -0.68 12.50
C ASN A 573 -19.74 -0.74 10.98
N PHE A 574 -21.00 -0.93 10.62
CA PHE A 574 -21.44 -1.05 9.22
C PHE A 574 -22.60 -0.12 8.85
N THR A 575 -22.83 0.07 7.55
CA THR A 575 -24.04 0.70 7.02
C THR A 575 -25.27 -0.20 7.19
N ALA A 576 -26.45 0.32 6.86
CA ALA A 576 -27.59 -0.53 6.58
C ALA A 576 -27.35 -1.38 5.33
N ALA A 577 -28.05 -2.52 5.22
CA ALA A 577 -27.98 -3.41 4.07
C ALA A 577 -28.40 -2.68 2.78
N THR A 578 -27.61 -2.84 1.72
CA THR A 578 -27.97 -2.42 0.37
C THR A 578 -28.17 -3.66 -0.50
N GLU A 579 -29.33 -3.75 -1.16
CA GLU A 579 -29.60 -4.84 -2.10
C GLU A 579 -28.87 -4.61 -3.43
N LEU A 580 -28.09 -5.59 -3.88
CA LEU A 580 -27.38 -5.57 -5.15
C LEU A 580 -28.17 -6.22 -6.29
N GLY A 581 -29.13 -7.10 -5.96
CA GLY A 581 -30.09 -7.66 -6.92
C GLY A 581 -30.34 -9.16 -6.76
N PRO A 582 -31.24 -9.73 -7.58
CA PRO A 582 -31.68 -11.13 -7.50
C PRO A 582 -30.72 -12.12 -8.18
N GLY A 583 -31.05 -13.41 -8.12
CA GLY A 583 -30.37 -14.47 -8.90
C GLY A 583 -29.29 -15.24 -8.15
N TRP A 584 -29.19 -15.06 -6.84
CA TRP A 584 -28.09 -15.59 -6.02
C TRP A 584 -28.41 -16.91 -5.30
N ALA A 585 -29.62 -17.47 -5.50
CA ALA A 585 -30.04 -18.71 -4.87
C ALA A 585 -29.03 -19.87 -5.06
N PRO A 586 -28.52 -20.14 -6.27
CA PRO A 586 -27.60 -21.27 -6.51
C PRO A 586 -26.24 -21.12 -5.82
N TYR A 587 -25.84 -19.88 -5.49
CA TYR A 587 -24.51 -19.54 -4.99
C TYR A 587 -24.46 -19.37 -3.47
N ALA A 588 -25.61 -19.27 -2.81
CA ALA A 588 -25.71 -18.87 -1.41
C ALA A 588 -24.96 -19.80 -0.43
N GLY A 589 -24.85 -21.10 -0.75
CA GLY A 589 -24.19 -22.09 0.11
C GLY A 589 -22.66 -22.03 0.06
N THR A 590 -22.11 -21.60 -1.08
CA THR A 590 -20.68 -21.70 -1.41
C THR A 590 -20.04 -20.34 -1.70
N LEU A 591 -20.78 -19.24 -1.48
CA LEU A 591 -20.27 -17.89 -1.66
C LEU A 591 -19.00 -17.65 -0.82
N MET A 592 -17.98 -17.09 -1.45
CA MET A 592 -16.66 -16.82 -0.86
C MET A 592 -16.03 -15.56 -1.46
N SER A 593 -15.19 -14.91 -0.66
CA SER A 593 -14.29 -13.84 -1.11
C SER A 593 -12.96 -14.47 -1.50
N LEU A 594 -12.38 -14.04 -2.61
CA LEU A 594 -11.11 -14.56 -3.11
C LEU A 594 -9.98 -13.54 -3.06
N GLY A 595 -10.28 -12.29 -2.69
CA GLY A 595 -9.31 -11.20 -2.84
C GLY A 595 -9.19 -10.81 -4.30
N ASP A 596 -8.06 -10.23 -4.67
CA ASP A 596 -7.82 -9.78 -6.04
C ASP A 596 -7.12 -10.89 -6.85
N VAL A 597 -7.90 -11.82 -7.42
CA VAL A 597 -7.36 -12.95 -8.21
C VAL A 597 -7.04 -12.58 -9.65
N ASN A 598 -7.43 -11.37 -10.05
CA ASN A 598 -7.28 -10.86 -11.39
C ASN A 598 -6.22 -9.74 -11.50
N GLU A 599 -5.73 -9.27 -10.36
CA GLU A 599 -4.71 -8.25 -10.17
C GLU A 599 -5.15 -6.83 -10.62
N ASP A 600 -6.45 -6.51 -10.51
CA ASP A 600 -6.99 -5.17 -10.82
C ASP A 600 -7.15 -4.24 -9.62
N GLY A 601 -6.80 -4.71 -8.42
CA GLY A 601 -6.88 -3.97 -7.16
C GLY A 601 -8.25 -3.99 -6.51
N HIS A 602 -9.16 -4.90 -6.92
CA HIS A 602 -10.48 -5.01 -6.36
C HIS A 602 -10.77 -6.42 -5.83
N THR A 603 -11.55 -6.50 -4.74
CA THR A 603 -11.94 -7.80 -4.18
C THR A 603 -12.90 -8.53 -5.12
N ASP A 604 -12.50 -9.72 -5.56
CA ASP A 604 -13.28 -10.66 -6.34
C ASP A 604 -14.05 -11.64 -5.45
N ILE A 605 -15.20 -12.11 -5.94
CA ILE A 605 -16.01 -13.13 -5.25
C ILE A 605 -16.24 -14.34 -6.13
N ALA A 606 -16.42 -15.49 -5.49
CA ALA A 606 -16.73 -16.73 -6.19
C ALA A 606 -17.78 -17.57 -5.47
N ALA A 607 -18.31 -18.54 -6.19
CA ALA A 607 -19.18 -19.58 -5.67
C ALA A 607 -19.11 -20.82 -6.55
N VAL A 608 -19.42 -21.98 -5.97
CA VAL A 608 -19.56 -23.24 -6.70
C VAL A 608 -21.04 -23.53 -6.94
N SER A 609 -21.41 -23.77 -8.20
CA SER A 609 -22.76 -24.17 -8.62
C SER A 609 -22.67 -25.12 -9.80
N ASP A 610 -23.49 -26.16 -9.83
CA ASP A 610 -23.54 -27.14 -10.92
C ASP A 610 -22.13 -27.66 -11.32
N ASP A 611 -21.34 -28.03 -10.31
CA ASP A 611 -19.95 -28.50 -10.41
C ASP A 611 -18.93 -27.51 -10.98
N LYS A 612 -19.32 -26.25 -11.19
CA LYS A 612 -18.44 -25.21 -11.73
C LYS A 612 -18.12 -24.16 -10.68
N LEU A 613 -16.89 -23.68 -10.72
CA LEU A 613 -16.49 -22.47 -10.02
C LEU A 613 -16.86 -21.26 -10.88
N TYR A 614 -17.73 -20.41 -10.34
CA TYR A 614 -18.09 -19.13 -10.91
C TYR A 614 -17.33 -18.01 -10.22
N LEU A 615 -16.81 -17.06 -10.99
CA LEU A 615 -16.08 -15.89 -10.54
C LEU A 615 -16.79 -14.61 -10.97
N TRP A 616 -16.88 -13.64 -10.07
CA TRP A 616 -17.33 -12.28 -10.36
C TRP A 616 -16.25 -11.29 -9.96
N ASN A 617 -15.60 -10.69 -10.96
CA ASN A 617 -14.53 -9.75 -10.69
C ASN A 617 -15.05 -8.45 -10.07
N GLY A 618 -14.41 -7.98 -9.01
CA GLY A 618 -14.70 -6.71 -8.36
C GLY A 618 -14.47 -5.53 -9.29
N ARG A 619 -15.15 -4.42 -9.03
CA ARG A 619 -14.95 -3.14 -9.74
C ARG A 619 -14.93 -1.94 -8.79
N GLY A 620 -14.87 -2.20 -7.49
CA GLY A 620 -15.13 -1.23 -6.43
C GLY A 620 -16.56 -0.69 -6.43
N GLY A 621 -16.87 0.13 -5.42
CA GLY A 621 -18.18 0.75 -5.23
C GLY A 621 -19.35 -0.25 -5.21
N ASN A 622 -19.16 -1.43 -4.62
CA ASN A 622 -20.15 -2.51 -4.52
C ASN A 622 -20.61 -3.08 -5.87
N LYS A 623 -19.74 -3.02 -6.88
CA LYS A 623 -20.03 -3.52 -8.24
C LYS A 623 -19.16 -4.70 -8.57
N PHE A 624 -19.77 -5.66 -9.27
CA PHE A 624 -19.10 -6.85 -9.77
C PHE A 624 -19.33 -7.00 -11.28
N GLY A 625 -18.39 -7.65 -11.96
CA GLY A 625 -18.52 -8.10 -13.34
C GLY A 625 -19.59 -9.18 -13.50
N ALA A 626 -19.75 -9.66 -14.74
CA ALA A 626 -20.62 -10.80 -14.99
C ALA A 626 -19.99 -12.09 -14.45
N GLY A 627 -20.80 -12.93 -13.80
CA GLY A 627 -20.37 -14.23 -13.29
C GLY A 627 -19.90 -15.13 -14.42
N THR A 628 -18.65 -15.57 -14.35
CA THR A 628 -18.01 -16.38 -15.37
C THR A 628 -17.61 -17.73 -14.78
N ALA A 629 -18.04 -18.83 -15.41
CA ALA A 629 -17.58 -20.16 -15.03
C ALA A 629 -16.14 -20.37 -15.52
N ILE A 630 -15.20 -20.61 -14.61
CA ILE A 630 -13.77 -20.73 -14.94
C ILE A 630 -13.29 -22.17 -15.10
N SER A 631 -13.89 -23.13 -14.38
CA SER A 631 -13.60 -24.57 -14.52
C SER A 631 -14.67 -25.45 -13.84
N SER A 632 -14.63 -26.76 -14.07
CA SER A 632 -15.52 -27.78 -13.48
C SER A 632 -14.78 -28.73 -12.51
N GLY A 633 -15.51 -29.57 -11.76
CA GLY A 633 -14.97 -30.56 -10.81
C GLY A 633 -14.90 -30.06 -9.36
N TRP A 634 -15.66 -29.02 -9.01
CA TRP A 634 -15.54 -28.34 -7.72
C TRP A 634 -16.49 -28.86 -6.64
N THR A 635 -17.56 -29.58 -7.00
CA THR A 635 -18.57 -30.08 -6.03
C THR A 635 -17.99 -30.89 -4.87
N PRO A 636 -16.97 -31.75 -5.06
CA PRO A 636 -16.39 -32.51 -3.94
C PRO A 636 -15.70 -31.63 -2.88
N TYR A 637 -15.41 -30.38 -3.20
CA TYR A 637 -14.62 -29.48 -2.36
C TYR A 637 -15.46 -28.38 -1.68
N PHE A 638 -16.73 -28.14 -2.03
CA PHE A 638 -17.50 -27.00 -1.49
C PHE A 638 -18.96 -27.31 -1.19
#